data_AF-A0A433J1J2-F1
#
_entry.id   AF-A0A433J1J2-F1
#
_cell.length_a   1.000
_cell.length_b   1.000
_cell.length_c   1.000
_cell.angle_alpha   90.00
_cell.angle_beta   90.00
_cell.angle_gamma   90.00
#
_symmetry.space_group_name_H-M   'P 1'
#
loop_
_entity.id
_entity.type
_entity.pdbx_description
1 polymer ?
#
loop_
_entity_poly.entity_id
_entity_poly.type
_entity_poly.pdbx_seq_one_letter_code
_entity_poly.pdbx_strand_id
1 'polypeptide(L)'
;MVQPADLMPGADRFGPIAANAPVLPVYKGSALVGHAFLTSDFVNTTGYSGRPIHVLVGLTPDGVVTGAKLVDHHEPIVLIGIPPARITAFIDGYIGRNVLELARQNVSSPPVDIVSGATVTVMVIGDSIIRSGKKVMQALGKGGAEAAAPTVVKSIDPSKTGTEDWATLVGDGSVRRLTLTVGEVNAAFERTGKAEAIARAEPGTADETFIDLYAGLATIPVVGRSLLGDAEYEALLQRLKPGQQAIVVAGQGRYSFKGSGYVRGGIFDRFELIQHEGAVRFRDKTHKRLGNLAAAGAPDFPEIGLFILPEGTEFDPADAWRLQLLVQRATAALDKAFVTFDLGYQPPDKYLRIERIAAPAPSVAAAVADPVEPEAAAETPLWQRIWQNRVVDVAVTGLAILLLTAIFFFQDQIVKRPALYERLRLGFLVFTLVWLGWIAHAQLSVVNVMTFANALRTDFRWDYFLMDPLVFILWCSVAASLLFWGRGAFCGWLCPFGALQELASKAAKKAGIRQIAVPFGLHQRLWPIKYMIFLALFGLSFYSLAFAERMAEIEPFKTAIILHFIRDWWFVAFAVALVAAGLFIERFFCRYLCPLGAALAIPGRMRMFDWLKRYSECGSPCRRCANECPVQAIHPDGSINPNECIQCLHCQMLYHHDRKCPVVIQKRLKRERREATQPALADTALSGTPAPRAPVLTSDPATGRLTARP
;
A
#
# COMPACT_ATOMS: atom_id res chain seq x y z
N MET A 1 -26.89 11.03 8.58
CA MET A 1 -27.34 9.71 9.09
C MET A 1 -27.98 8.96 7.94
N VAL A 2 -27.70 7.68 7.80
CA VAL A 2 -28.32 6.81 6.76
C VAL A 2 -29.72 6.42 7.23
N GLN A 3 -30.72 6.54 6.35
CA GLN A 3 -32.10 6.14 6.64
C GLN A 3 -32.36 4.69 6.22
N PRO A 4 -33.31 3.96 6.82
CA PRO A 4 -33.68 2.60 6.39
C PRO A 4 -34.03 2.52 4.90
N ALA A 5 -34.75 3.53 4.41
CA ALA A 5 -35.14 3.66 3.02
C ALA A 5 -33.94 3.81 2.04
N ASP A 6 -32.79 4.29 2.53
CA ASP A 6 -31.57 4.42 1.72
C ASP A 6 -30.93 3.05 1.40
N LEU A 7 -31.17 2.05 2.24
CA LEU A 7 -30.61 0.70 2.09
C LEU A 7 -31.65 -0.29 1.54
N MET A 8 -32.92 -0.09 1.87
CA MET A 8 -34.02 -0.94 1.42
C MET A 8 -35.21 -0.08 0.99
N PRO A 9 -35.56 -0.06 -0.30
CA PRO A 9 -36.68 0.73 -0.80
C PRO A 9 -37.98 0.43 -0.06
N GLY A 10 -38.56 1.47 0.55
CA GLY A 10 -39.83 1.39 1.28
C GLY A 10 -39.71 0.89 2.73
N ALA A 11 -38.51 0.71 3.27
CA ALA A 11 -38.30 0.47 4.70
C ALA A 11 -38.50 1.73 5.55
N ASP A 12 -39.04 1.57 6.75
CA ASP A 12 -39.40 2.67 7.66
C ASP A 12 -38.62 2.65 8.99
N ARG A 13 -38.07 1.50 9.41
CA ARG A 13 -37.18 1.44 10.59
C ARG A 13 -36.07 0.39 10.52
N PHE A 14 -35.01 0.67 11.28
CA PHE A 14 -34.05 -0.35 11.75
C PHE A 14 -34.57 -0.98 13.04
N GLY A 15 -34.47 -2.29 13.15
CA GLY A 15 -34.67 -3.02 14.40
C GLY A 15 -33.40 -3.06 15.26
N PRO A 16 -33.48 -3.69 16.44
CA PRO A 16 -32.32 -3.91 17.28
C PRO A 16 -31.31 -4.84 16.57
N ILE A 17 -30.01 -4.63 16.82
CA ILE A 17 -28.94 -5.49 16.29
C ILE A 17 -29.27 -6.95 16.64
N ALA A 18 -29.15 -7.84 15.64
CA ALA A 18 -29.40 -9.26 15.78
C ALA A 18 -28.49 -9.86 16.84
N ALA A 19 -29.03 -10.80 17.63
CA ALA A 19 -28.32 -11.35 18.78
C ALA A 19 -27.05 -12.14 18.40
N ASN A 20 -26.96 -12.63 17.16
CA ASN A 20 -25.96 -13.60 16.72
C ASN A 20 -24.95 -13.03 15.70
N ALA A 21 -25.11 -11.77 15.27
CA ALA A 21 -24.20 -11.11 14.33
C ALA A 21 -24.44 -9.58 14.37
N PRO A 22 -23.43 -8.74 14.10
CA PRO A 22 -23.56 -7.27 14.03
C PRO A 22 -24.36 -6.82 12.78
N VAL A 23 -25.64 -7.22 12.74
CA VAL A 23 -26.57 -7.05 11.64
C VAL A 23 -27.87 -6.43 12.17
N LEU A 24 -28.37 -5.40 11.53
CA LEU A 24 -29.61 -4.70 11.85
C LEU A 24 -30.75 -5.22 10.97
N PRO A 25 -31.79 -5.89 11.50
CA PRO A 25 -32.98 -6.20 10.72
C PRO A 25 -33.67 -4.91 10.29
N VAL A 26 -34.12 -4.86 9.04
CA VAL A 26 -34.77 -3.71 8.41
C VAL A 26 -36.23 -4.06 8.14
N TYR A 27 -37.15 -3.20 8.56
CA TYR A 27 -38.59 -3.45 8.47
C TYR A 27 -39.29 -2.46 7.54
N LYS A 28 -40.41 -2.91 6.97
CA LYS A 28 -41.47 -2.09 6.39
C LYS A 28 -42.74 -2.35 7.19
N GLY A 29 -43.06 -1.45 8.13
CA GLY A 29 -44.08 -1.67 9.15
C GLY A 29 -43.70 -2.81 10.09
N SER A 30 -44.45 -3.93 10.03
CA SER A 30 -44.18 -5.16 10.79
C SER A 30 -43.45 -6.23 9.98
N ALA A 31 -43.31 -6.07 8.66
CA ALA A 31 -42.68 -7.07 7.79
C ALA A 31 -41.16 -6.85 7.72
N LEU A 32 -40.39 -7.92 7.95
CA LEU A 32 -38.94 -7.93 7.75
C LEU A 32 -38.65 -7.93 6.24
N VAL A 33 -37.98 -6.88 5.77
CA VAL A 33 -37.60 -6.74 4.35
C VAL A 33 -36.14 -7.13 4.10
N GLY A 34 -35.32 -7.19 5.15
CA GLY A 34 -33.96 -7.71 5.08
C GLY A 34 -33.09 -7.24 6.24
N HIS A 35 -31.78 -7.16 6.00
CA HIS A 35 -30.75 -6.92 6.99
C HIS A 35 -29.77 -5.84 6.53
N ALA A 36 -29.32 -4.97 7.42
CA ALA A 36 -28.31 -3.96 7.19
C ALA A 36 -27.07 -4.23 8.05
N PHE A 37 -25.87 -4.11 7.52
CA PHE A 37 -24.64 -4.40 8.27
C PHE A 37 -23.47 -3.56 7.78
N LEU A 38 -22.45 -3.38 8.62
CA LEU A 38 -21.23 -2.66 8.26
C LEU A 38 -20.17 -3.65 7.78
N THR A 39 -19.58 -3.42 6.61
CA THR A 39 -18.59 -4.36 6.04
C THR A 39 -17.38 -4.60 6.95
N SER A 40 -16.93 -3.56 7.66
CA SER A 40 -15.79 -3.62 8.60
C SER A 40 -16.02 -4.49 9.83
N ASP A 41 -17.27 -4.81 10.16
CA ASP A 41 -17.59 -5.62 11.33
C ASP A 41 -17.39 -7.11 11.03
N PHE A 42 -17.29 -7.49 9.75
CA PHE A 42 -17.21 -8.87 9.30
C PHE A 42 -15.88 -9.23 8.61
N VAL A 43 -15.22 -8.26 7.97
CA VAL A 43 -13.99 -8.48 7.20
C VAL A 43 -13.05 -7.30 7.32
N ASN A 44 -11.75 -7.52 7.09
CA ASN A 44 -10.78 -6.42 7.00
C ASN A 44 -11.07 -5.56 5.75
N THR A 45 -11.42 -4.29 5.96
CA THR A 45 -11.75 -3.34 4.90
C THR A 45 -10.67 -2.28 4.66
N THR A 46 -9.44 -2.56 5.09
CA THR A 46 -8.35 -1.58 5.03
C THR A 46 -7.86 -1.34 3.60
N GLY A 47 -7.90 -0.07 3.17
CA GLY A 47 -7.44 0.37 1.85
C GLY A 47 -6.01 0.93 1.84
N TYR A 48 -5.71 1.80 0.85
CA TYR A 48 -4.39 2.40 0.66
C TYR A 48 -3.94 3.25 1.86
N SER A 49 -4.91 3.82 2.59
CA SER A 49 -4.65 4.67 3.76
C SER A 49 -4.18 3.90 5.01
N GLY A 50 -4.25 2.56 5.01
CA GLY A 50 -4.02 1.77 6.22
C GLY A 50 -5.13 1.91 7.28
N ARG A 51 -6.25 2.56 6.94
CA ARG A 51 -7.46 2.67 7.78
C ARG A 51 -8.64 1.90 7.16
N PRO A 52 -9.58 1.39 7.98
CA PRO A 52 -10.74 0.67 7.48
C PRO A 52 -11.68 1.58 6.68
N ILE A 53 -12.31 0.99 5.66
CA ILE A 53 -13.35 1.62 4.85
C ILE A 53 -14.70 1.07 5.33
N HIS A 54 -15.60 1.95 5.76
CA HIS A 54 -16.88 1.58 6.34
C HIS A 54 -17.98 1.74 5.29
N VAL A 55 -18.52 0.61 4.82
CA VAL A 55 -19.68 0.58 3.91
C VAL A 55 -20.84 -0.09 4.64
N LEU A 56 -21.98 0.57 4.68
CA LEU A 56 -23.22 0.02 5.24
C LEU A 56 -24.02 -0.60 4.09
N VAL A 57 -24.30 -1.90 4.18
CA VAL A 57 -24.91 -2.69 3.10
C VAL A 57 -26.26 -3.22 3.57
N GLY A 58 -27.29 -3.06 2.73
CA GLY A 58 -28.60 -3.67 2.86
C GLY A 58 -28.70 -4.95 2.03
N LEU A 59 -29.16 -6.03 2.63
CA LEU A 59 -29.22 -7.37 2.06
C LEU A 59 -30.60 -7.99 2.30
N THR A 60 -31.26 -8.44 1.24
CA THR A 60 -32.49 -9.24 1.36
C THR A 60 -32.23 -10.54 2.14
N PRO A 61 -33.29 -11.18 2.66
CA PRO A 61 -33.16 -12.50 3.27
C PRO A 61 -32.54 -13.56 2.38
N ASP A 62 -32.46 -13.37 1.06
CA ASP A 62 -31.94 -14.36 0.10
C ASP A 62 -30.55 -13.97 -0.45
N GLY A 63 -29.92 -12.95 0.12
CA GLY A 63 -28.53 -12.56 -0.21
C GLY A 63 -28.40 -11.59 -1.37
N VAL A 64 -29.50 -10.99 -1.82
CA VAL A 64 -29.49 -9.92 -2.84
C VAL A 64 -29.25 -8.56 -2.18
N VAL A 65 -28.25 -7.81 -2.65
CA VAL A 65 -27.97 -6.45 -2.18
C VAL A 65 -29.09 -5.52 -2.64
N THR A 66 -29.65 -4.73 -1.71
CA THR A 66 -30.78 -3.82 -1.97
C THR A 66 -30.38 -2.35 -1.92
N GLY A 67 -29.25 -2.06 -1.28
CA GLY A 67 -28.64 -0.74 -1.18
C GLY A 67 -27.30 -0.86 -0.48
N ALA A 68 -26.36 0.03 -0.78
CA ALA A 68 -25.10 0.09 -0.07
C ALA A 68 -24.59 1.53 -0.05
N LYS A 69 -24.06 1.97 1.10
CA LYS A 69 -23.70 3.37 1.31
C LYS A 69 -22.36 3.47 2.03
N LEU A 70 -21.44 4.23 1.44
CA LEU A 70 -20.17 4.57 2.07
C LEU A 70 -20.42 5.50 3.26
N VAL A 71 -20.04 5.08 4.46
CA VAL A 71 -20.31 5.80 5.73
C VAL A 71 -19.09 6.58 6.18
N ASP A 72 -17.91 5.96 6.15
CA ASP A 72 -16.66 6.61 6.52
C ASP A 72 -15.48 5.98 5.76
N HIS A 73 -14.50 6.79 5.39
CA HIS A 73 -13.28 6.33 4.74
C HIS A 73 -12.18 7.40 4.83
N HIS A 74 -10.93 6.94 4.80
CA HIS A 74 -9.75 7.81 4.82
C HIS A 74 -8.88 7.67 3.57
N GLU A 75 -9.46 7.14 2.49
CA GLU A 75 -8.75 6.88 1.24
C GLU A 75 -8.36 8.20 0.53
N PRO A 76 -7.05 8.48 0.34
CA PRO A 76 -6.56 9.77 -0.15
C PRO A 76 -7.08 10.11 -1.55
N ILE A 77 -7.31 9.09 -2.39
CA ILE A 77 -7.85 9.26 -3.73
C ILE A 77 -9.34 9.65 -3.69
N VAL A 78 -10.13 9.02 -2.83
CA VAL A 78 -11.58 9.21 -2.72
C VAL A 78 -11.94 10.54 -2.06
N LEU A 79 -11.23 10.94 -1.00
CA LEU A 79 -11.56 12.14 -0.23
C LEU A 79 -11.47 13.44 -1.05
N ILE A 80 -10.67 13.41 -2.11
CA ILE A 80 -10.09 14.62 -2.67
C ILE A 80 -10.18 14.63 -4.21
N GLY A 81 -10.32 13.48 -4.88
CA GLY A 81 -10.08 13.36 -6.32
C GLY A 81 -11.17 12.74 -7.18
N ILE A 82 -11.89 11.76 -6.65
CA ILE A 82 -12.99 11.13 -7.38
C ILE A 82 -14.28 11.72 -6.85
N PRO A 83 -15.20 12.20 -7.72
CA PRO A 83 -16.49 12.67 -7.27
C PRO A 83 -17.17 11.57 -6.43
N PRO A 84 -17.69 11.88 -5.22
CA PRO A 84 -18.35 10.89 -4.38
C PRO A 84 -19.42 10.09 -5.15
N ALA A 85 -20.13 10.76 -6.08
CA ALA A 85 -21.11 10.15 -6.97
C ALA A 85 -20.58 8.98 -7.81
N ARG A 86 -19.31 8.97 -8.22
CA ARG A 86 -18.72 7.83 -8.97
C ARG A 86 -18.48 6.62 -8.07
N ILE A 87 -18.14 6.85 -6.81
CA ILE A 87 -17.98 5.76 -5.83
C ILE A 87 -19.35 5.23 -5.43
N THR A 88 -20.31 6.13 -5.23
CA THR A 88 -21.72 5.75 -5.05
C THR A 88 -22.20 4.93 -6.23
N ALA A 89 -21.98 5.35 -7.48
CA ALA A 89 -22.35 4.58 -8.67
C ALA A 89 -21.68 3.18 -8.75
N PHE A 90 -20.41 3.07 -8.34
CA PHE A 90 -19.72 1.78 -8.25
C PHE A 90 -20.36 0.86 -7.19
N ILE A 91 -20.63 1.40 -6.00
CA ILE A 91 -21.29 0.69 -4.90
C ILE A 91 -22.72 0.29 -5.31
N ASP A 92 -23.45 1.19 -5.95
CA ASP A 92 -24.82 0.98 -6.43
C ASP A 92 -24.89 -0.12 -7.48
N GLY A 93 -23.82 -0.36 -8.24
CA GLY A 93 -23.78 -1.45 -9.21
C GLY A 93 -23.83 -2.86 -8.58
N TYR A 94 -23.63 -2.98 -7.26
CA TYR A 94 -23.89 -4.22 -6.54
C TYR A 94 -25.38 -4.42 -6.21
N ILE A 95 -26.20 -3.37 -6.29
CA ILE A 95 -27.65 -3.45 -6.03
C ILE A 95 -28.30 -4.40 -7.05
N GLY A 96 -29.13 -5.30 -6.56
CA GLY A 96 -29.78 -6.35 -7.34
C GLY A 96 -28.90 -7.56 -7.62
N ARG A 97 -27.65 -7.62 -7.13
CA ARG A 97 -26.77 -8.79 -7.26
C ARG A 97 -26.80 -9.66 -6.00
N ASN A 98 -26.68 -10.98 -6.18
CA ASN A 98 -26.60 -11.93 -5.08
C ASN A 98 -25.15 -12.15 -4.63
N VAL A 99 -24.85 -11.89 -3.35
CA VAL A 99 -23.49 -12.00 -2.79
C VAL A 99 -22.96 -13.44 -2.77
N LEU A 100 -23.85 -14.44 -2.65
CA LEU A 100 -23.47 -15.86 -2.65
C LEU A 100 -23.10 -16.34 -4.05
N GLU A 101 -23.80 -15.87 -5.08
CA GLU A 101 -23.45 -16.16 -6.47
C GLU A 101 -22.13 -15.51 -6.86
N LEU A 102 -21.95 -14.23 -6.52
CA LEU A 102 -20.70 -13.51 -6.77
C LEU A 102 -19.50 -14.15 -6.06
N ALA A 103 -19.69 -14.68 -4.86
CA ALA A 103 -18.63 -15.38 -4.12
C ALA A 103 -18.25 -16.73 -4.76
N ARG A 104 -19.21 -17.47 -5.35
CA ARG A 104 -18.93 -18.76 -6.02
C ARG A 104 -18.24 -18.59 -7.38
N GLN A 105 -18.52 -17.50 -8.07
CA GLN A 105 -17.99 -17.26 -9.41
C GLN A 105 -16.50 -16.86 -9.43
N ASN A 106 -15.85 -16.74 -8.26
CA ASN A 106 -14.43 -16.43 -8.10
C ASN A 106 -13.97 -15.30 -9.05
N VAL A 107 -14.83 -14.29 -9.23
CA VAL A 107 -14.72 -13.36 -10.36
C VAL A 107 -13.49 -12.47 -10.14
N SER A 108 -12.50 -12.63 -11.03
CA SER A 108 -11.23 -11.89 -10.99
C SER A 108 -11.40 -10.38 -11.26
N SER A 109 -12.62 -9.91 -11.54
CA SER A 109 -12.98 -8.51 -11.73
C SER A 109 -14.35 -8.22 -11.11
N PRO A 110 -14.55 -7.06 -10.46
CA PRO A 110 -15.85 -6.68 -9.94
C PRO A 110 -16.88 -6.65 -11.08
N PRO A 111 -18.16 -7.03 -10.85
CA PRO A 111 -19.20 -7.13 -11.88
C PRO A 111 -19.68 -5.76 -12.41
N VAL A 112 -18.92 -4.69 -12.13
CA VAL A 112 -19.27 -3.28 -12.26
C VAL A 112 -18.05 -2.49 -12.72
N ASP A 113 -18.28 -1.44 -13.51
CA ASP A 113 -17.23 -0.62 -14.11
C ASP A 113 -16.29 -0.05 -13.03
N ILE A 114 -15.00 -0.41 -13.13
CA ILE A 114 -13.97 0.04 -12.21
C ILE A 114 -13.79 1.56 -12.35
N VAL A 115 -13.85 2.27 -11.22
CA VAL A 115 -13.58 3.71 -11.21
C VAL A 115 -12.09 3.96 -11.51
N SER A 116 -11.81 4.49 -12.70
CA SER A 116 -10.46 4.83 -13.15
C SER A 116 -9.77 5.75 -12.12
N GLY A 117 -8.54 5.37 -11.73
CA GLY A 117 -7.76 6.08 -10.71
C GLY A 117 -7.98 5.67 -9.25
N ALA A 118 -8.97 4.84 -8.90
CA ALA A 118 -9.15 4.28 -7.53
C ALA A 118 -9.32 2.76 -7.51
N THR A 119 -8.74 2.06 -8.49
CA THR A 119 -8.92 0.61 -8.69
C THR A 119 -8.71 -0.21 -7.41
N VAL A 120 -7.64 0.06 -6.63
CA VAL A 120 -7.38 -0.65 -5.37
C VAL A 120 -8.49 -0.40 -4.34
N THR A 121 -8.85 0.86 -4.11
CA THR A 121 -9.90 1.22 -3.15
C THR A 121 -11.25 0.62 -3.52
N VAL A 122 -11.66 0.68 -4.80
CA VAL A 122 -12.94 0.11 -5.24
C VAL A 122 -12.93 -1.42 -5.25
N MET A 123 -11.77 -2.05 -5.47
CA MET A 123 -11.62 -3.50 -5.31
C MET A 123 -11.73 -3.92 -3.84
N VAL A 124 -11.13 -3.17 -2.90
CA VAL A 124 -11.31 -3.42 -1.46
C VAL A 124 -12.76 -3.24 -1.05
N ILE A 125 -13.44 -2.19 -1.54
CA ILE A 125 -14.88 -1.98 -1.31
C ILE A 125 -15.70 -3.16 -1.87
N GLY A 126 -15.48 -3.56 -3.11
CA GLY A 126 -16.19 -4.67 -3.75
C GLY A 126 -15.96 -6.02 -3.06
N ASP A 127 -14.70 -6.38 -2.82
CA ASP A 127 -14.30 -7.60 -2.09
C ASP A 127 -14.91 -7.60 -0.68
N SER A 128 -14.89 -6.45 -0.01
CA SER A 128 -15.51 -6.32 1.31
C SER A 128 -17.02 -6.56 1.27
N ILE A 129 -17.76 -5.98 0.31
CA ILE A 129 -19.22 -6.19 0.17
C ILE A 129 -19.53 -7.68 -0.07
N ILE A 130 -18.77 -8.35 -0.94
CA ILE A 130 -19.00 -9.76 -1.27
C ILE A 130 -18.67 -10.67 -0.08
N ARG A 131 -17.48 -10.54 0.51
CA ARG A 131 -17.02 -11.42 1.60
C ARG A 131 -17.81 -11.19 2.89
N SER A 132 -18.09 -9.94 3.25
CA SER A 132 -18.97 -9.64 4.40
C SER A 132 -20.41 -10.08 4.14
N GLY A 133 -20.95 -9.89 2.94
CA GLY A 133 -22.29 -10.38 2.57
C GLY A 133 -22.40 -11.90 2.65
N LYS A 134 -21.38 -12.65 2.19
CA LYS A 134 -21.31 -14.11 2.37
C LYS A 134 -21.32 -14.50 3.85
N LYS A 135 -20.49 -13.85 4.68
CA LYS A 135 -20.44 -14.09 6.13
C LYS A 135 -21.78 -13.79 6.83
N VAL A 136 -22.45 -12.70 6.44
CA VAL A 136 -23.79 -12.35 6.94
C VAL A 136 -24.81 -13.42 6.54
N MET A 137 -24.79 -13.89 5.28
CA MET A 137 -25.68 -14.97 4.86
C MET A 137 -25.40 -16.30 5.58
N GLN A 138 -24.14 -16.59 5.90
CA GLN A 138 -23.77 -17.73 6.73
C GLN A 138 -24.27 -17.56 8.18
N ALA A 139 -24.09 -16.39 8.77
CA ALA A 139 -24.58 -16.07 10.12
C ALA A 139 -26.12 -16.11 10.21
N LEU A 140 -26.82 -15.80 9.11
CA LEU A 140 -28.27 -15.92 8.97
C LEU A 140 -28.74 -17.34 8.58
N GLY A 141 -27.83 -18.32 8.49
CA GLY A 141 -28.15 -19.73 8.21
C GLY A 141 -28.52 -20.04 6.75
N LYS A 142 -28.16 -19.17 5.80
CA LYS A 142 -28.59 -19.23 4.39
C LYS A 142 -27.45 -19.22 3.36
N GLY A 143 -26.19 -19.24 3.79
CA GLY A 143 -25.04 -19.44 2.90
C GLY A 143 -25.08 -20.85 2.33
N GLY A 144 -25.35 -20.98 1.02
CA GLY A 144 -25.70 -22.25 0.38
C GLY A 144 -24.92 -23.46 0.88
N ALA A 145 -25.68 -24.52 1.20
CA ALA A 145 -25.14 -25.84 1.46
C ALA A 145 -24.39 -26.34 0.21
N GLU A 146 -23.07 -26.14 0.17
CA GLU A 146 -22.21 -27.21 -0.31
C GLU A 146 -22.57 -28.46 0.50
N ALA A 147 -22.62 -29.62 -0.14
CA ALA A 147 -22.95 -30.88 0.50
C ALA A 147 -22.04 -31.05 1.73
N ALA A 148 -22.56 -30.66 2.89
CA ALA A 148 -21.84 -30.77 4.13
C ALA A 148 -21.80 -32.26 4.43
N ALA A 149 -20.59 -32.82 4.37
CA ALA A 149 -20.30 -33.99 5.19
C ALA A 149 -20.90 -33.75 6.58
N PRO A 150 -21.48 -34.79 7.22
CA PRO A 150 -22.36 -34.66 8.38
C PRO A 150 -21.84 -33.58 9.34
N THR A 151 -22.59 -32.49 9.50
CA THR A 151 -22.20 -31.37 10.36
C THR A 151 -22.15 -31.89 11.78
N VAL A 152 -20.92 -32.08 12.26
CA VAL A 152 -20.62 -32.32 13.66
C VAL A 152 -20.67 -30.96 14.34
N VAL A 153 -21.76 -30.69 15.05
CA VAL A 153 -21.85 -29.52 15.93
C VAL A 153 -21.21 -29.92 17.26
N LYS A 154 -20.11 -29.25 17.61
CA LYS A 154 -19.48 -29.39 18.93
C LYS A 154 -20.02 -28.27 19.83
N SER A 155 -20.44 -28.60 21.05
CA SER A 155 -20.81 -27.61 22.08
C SER A 155 -20.26 -28.05 23.43
N ILE A 156 -20.13 -27.16 24.42
CA ILE A 156 -19.84 -27.60 25.80
C ILE A 156 -20.95 -28.54 26.27
N ASP A 157 -20.58 -29.66 26.90
CA ASP A 157 -21.53 -30.55 27.58
C ASP A 157 -21.76 -30.08 29.03
N PRO A 158 -22.90 -29.43 29.34
CA PRO A 158 -23.17 -28.94 30.70
C PRO A 158 -23.43 -30.07 31.70
N SER A 159 -23.66 -31.31 31.25
CA SER A 159 -23.87 -32.46 32.13
C SER A 159 -22.57 -32.98 32.76
N LYS A 160 -21.42 -32.60 32.21
CA LYS A 160 -20.10 -32.92 32.76
C LYS A 160 -19.80 -31.99 33.93
N THR A 161 -20.11 -32.46 35.13
CA THR A 161 -19.85 -31.75 36.39
C THR A 161 -18.85 -32.53 37.25
N GLY A 162 -18.05 -31.81 38.05
CA GLY A 162 -17.05 -32.40 38.93
C GLY A 162 -15.90 -31.42 39.17
N THR A 163 -14.87 -31.89 39.87
CA THR A 163 -13.62 -31.15 40.10
C THR A 163 -12.43 -32.06 39.81
N GLU A 164 -11.38 -31.49 39.25
CA GLU A 164 -10.12 -32.15 38.93
C GLU A 164 -8.97 -31.46 39.67
N ASP A 165 -7.88 -32.20 39.91
CA ASP A 165 -6.67 -31.61 40.50
C ASP A 165 -5.85 -30.81 39.46
N TRP A 166 -4.92 -29.98 39.95
CA TRP A 166 -4.14 -29.10 39.09
C TRP A 166 -3.28 -29.86 38.08
N ALA A 167 -2.71 -30.99 38.48
CA ALA A 167 -1.87 -31.81 37.60
C ALA A 167 -2.67 -32.37 36.42
N THR A 168 -3.90 -32.82 36.69
CA THR A 168 -4.83 -33.33 35.68
C THR A 168 -5.27 -32.22 34.73
N LEU A 169 -5.64 -31.04 35.25
CA LEU A 169 -6.07 -29.90 34.44
C LEU A 169 -4.99 -29.40 33.47
N VAL A 170 -3.72 -29.37 33.90
CA VAL A 170 -2.61 -28.97 33.03
C VAL A 170 -2.25 -30.10 32.05
N GLY A 171 -2.28 -31.35 32.51
CA GLY A 171 -1.92 -32.52 31.72
C GLY A 171 -2.89 -32.83 30.58
N ASP A 172 -4.20 -32.67 30.80
CA ASP A 172 -5.23 -32.94 29.81
C ASP A 172 -5.54 -31.74 28.89
N GLY A 173 -4.98 -30.57 29.19
CA GLY A 173 -5.18 -29.34 28.43
C GLY A 173 -6.38 -28.49 28.81
N SER A 174 -7.09 -28.83 29.88
CA SER A 174 -8.13 -27.99 30.49
C SER A 174 -7.60 -26.61 30.88
N VAL A 175 -6.32 -26.57 31.29
CA VAL A 175 -5.50 -25.38 31.51
C VAL A 175 -4.26 -25.50 30.64
N ARG A 176 -3.98 -24.48 29.83
CA ARG A 176 -2.78 -24.42 28.98
C ARG A 176 -1.76 -23.48 29.58
N ARG A 177 -0.48 -23.78 29.36
CA ARG A 177 0.67 -23.05 29.89
C ARG A 177 1.52 -22.50 28.74
N LEU A 178 1.99 -21.26 28.89
CA LEU A 178 3.05 -20.64 28.11
C LEU A 178 4.16 -20.23 29.07
N THR A 179 5.36 -20.75 28.85
CA THR A 179 6.57 -20.35 29.59
C THR A 179 7.47 -19.59 28.63
N LEU A 180 7.93 -18.42 29.05
CA LEU A 180 8.91 -17.64 28.31
C LEU A 180 10.12 -17.38 29.19
N THR A 181 11.32 -17.55 28.64
CA THR A 181 12.57 -17.18 29.29
C THR A 181 13.03 -15.77 28.88
N VAL A 182 13.93 -15.17 29.66
CA VAL A 182 14.57 -13.89 29.32
C VAL A 182 15.30 -13.99 27.98
N GLY A 183 15.95 -15.13 27.70
CA GLY A 183 16.62 -15.40 26.42
C GLY A 183 15.66 -15.41 25.23
N GLU A 184 14.51 -16.09 25.35
CA GLU A 184 13.49 -16.15 24.29
C GLU A 184 12.88 -14.78 23.99
N VAL A 185 12.66 -13.96 25.02
CA VAL A 185 12.15 -12.59 24.86
C VAL A 185 13.20 -11.69 24.21
N ASN A 186 14.46 -11.77 24.65
CA ASN A 186 15.55 -11.02 24.03
C ASN A 186 15.73 -11.40 22.55
N ALA A 187 15.75 -12.70 22.23
CA ALA A 187 15.81 -13.20 20.86
C ALA A 187 14.58 -12.78 20.03
N ALA A 188 13.38 -12.68 20.63
CA ALA A 188 12.20 -12.16 19.95
C ALA A 188 12.36 -10.68 19.58
N PHE A 189 12.89 -9.84 20.48
CA PHE A 189 13.18 -8.44 20.18
C PHE A 189 14.34 -8.27 19.18
N GLU A 190 15.36 -9.12 19.22
CA GLU A 190 16.44 -9.14 18.22
C GLU A 190 15.90 -9.40 16.81
N ARG A 191 14.98 -10.36 16.67
CA ARG A 191 14.31 -10.65 15.39
C ARG A 191 13.50 -9.48 14.83
N THR A 192 13.10 -8.51 15.66
CA THR A 192 12.41 -7.30 15.17
C THR A 192 13.33 -6.31 14.45
N GLY A 193 14.66 -6.41 14.65
CA GLY A 193 15.63 -5.48 14.07
C GLY A 193 15.59 -4.06 14.65
N LYS A 194 14.80 -3.78 15.69
CA LYS A 194 14.67 -2.46 16.32
C LYS A 194 15.86 -2.19 17.24
N ALA A 195 16.88 -1.46 16.75
CA ALA A 195 18.14 -1.20 17.46
C ALA A 195 17.98 -0.66 18.89
N GLU A 196 17.01 0.24 19.12
CA GLU A 196 16.73 0.81 20.44
C GLU A 196 16.15 -0.21 21.43
N ALA A 197 15.35 -1.16 20.95
CA ALA A 197 14.82 -2.25 21.76
C ALA A 197 15.90 -3.30 22.03
N ILE A 198 16.79 -3.56 21.06
CA ILE A 198 17.93 -4.47 21.22
C ILE A 198 18.93 -3.92 22.25
N ALA A 199 19.22 -2.62 22.21
CA ALA A 199 20.10 -1.95 23.16
C ALA A 199 19.59 -1.99 24.61
N ARG A 200 18.29 -2.27 24.81
CA ARG A 200 17.65 -2.39 26.12
C ARG A 200 17.19 -3.82 26.39
N ALA A 201 18.07 -4.79 26.15
CA ALA A 201 17.83 -6.19 26.47
C ALA A 201 17.32 -6.35 27.91
N GLU A 202 16.39 -7.29 28.09
CA GLU A 202 15.86 -7.61 29.41
C GLU A 202 16.99 -8.19 30.26
N PRO A 203 17.27 -7.62 31.46
CA PRO A 203 18.39 -8.04 32.28
C PRO A 203 18.09 -9.35 33.02
N GLY A 204 19.00 -10.32 32.90
CA GLY A 204 18.88 -11.64 33.55
C GLY A 204 19.74 -12.69 32.84
N THR A 205 19.78 -13.90 33.38
CA THR A 205 20.36 -15.04 32.64
C THR A 205 19.39 -15.52 31.56
N ALA A 206 19.89 -16.09 30.47
CA ALA A 206 19.04 -16.48 29.33
C ALA A 206 17.96 -17.50 29.72
N ASP A 207 18.27 -18.40 30.66
CA ASP A 207 17.37 -19.46 31.13
C ASP A 207 16.42 -19.01 32.26
N GLU A 208 16.53 -17.76 32.70
CA GLU A 208 15.68 -17.22 33.77
C GLU A 208 14.22 -17.08 33.27
N THR A 209 13.26 -17.53 34.07
CA THR A 209 11.83 -17.41 33.74
C THR A 209 11.40 -15.95 33.69
N PHE A 210 10.97 -15.50 32.51
CA PHE A 210 10.40 -14.18 32.31
C PHE A 210 8.93 -14.15 32.74
N ILE A 211 8.14 -15.10 32.26
CA ILE A 211 6.75 -15.32 32.68
C ILE A 211 6.35 -16.79 32.45
N ASP A 212 5.61 -17.35 33.41
CA ASP A 212 4.75 -18.51 33.22
C ASP A 212 3.31 -18.03 33.22
N LEU A 213 2.63 -18.17 32.09
CA LEU A 213 1.24 -17.79 31.89
C LEU A 213 0.38 -19.03 31.74
N TYR A 214 -0.75 -19.07 32.44
CA TYR A 214 -1.73 -20.15 32.39
C TYR A 214 -3.09 -19.59 32.00
N ALA A 215 -3.81 -20.29 31.13
CA ALA A 215 -5.16 -19.92 30.73
C ALA A 215 -6.09 -21.14 30.68
N GLY A 216 -7.34 -20.95 31.12
CA GLY A 216 -8.38 -21.97 31.07
C GLY A 216 -9.76 -21.36 30.81
N LEU A 217 -10.63 -22.09 30.11
CA LEU A 217 -12.00 -21.66 29.85
C LEU A 217 -12.87 -21.98 31.08
N ALA A 218 -13.18 -20.94 31.87
CA ALA A 218 -13.87 -21.07 33.15
C ALA A 218 -15.36 -21.41 33.01
N THR A 219 -15.93 -21.28 31.82
CA THR A 219 -17.32 -21.67 31.56
C THR A 219 -17.52 -23.16 31.37
N ILE A 220 -16.48 -23.94 31.09
CA ILE A 220 -16.57 -25.41 31.13
C ILE A 220 -16.81 -25.81 32.60
N PRO A 221 -17.88 -26.53 32.96
CA PRO A 221 -18.25 -26.71 34.36
C PRO A 221 -17.19 -27.37 35.24
N VAL A 222 -16.53 -28.42 34.73
CA VAL A 222 -15.42 -29.07 35.44
C VAL A 222 -14.25 -28.11 35.64
N VAL A 223 -13.84 -27.37 34.60
CA VAL A 223 -12.70 -26.43 34.67
C VAL A 223 -13.03 -25.26 35.58
N GLY A 224 -14.22 -24.67 35.45
CA GLY A 224 -14.70 -23.56 36.27
C GLY A 224 -14.78 -23.91 37.74
N ARG A 225 -15.41 -25.04 38.11
CA ARG A 225 -15.50 -25.50 39.51
C ARG A 225 -14.13 -25.84 40.09
N SER A 226 -13.25 -26.45 39.30
CA SER A 226 -11.90 -26.77 39.77
C SER A 226 -11.06 -25.52 39.99
N LEU A 227 -11.13 -24.51 39.12
CA LEU A 227 -10.30 -23.31 39.24
C LEU A 227 -10.86 -22.29 40.25
N LEU A 228 -12.19 -22.12 40.30
CA LEU A 228 -12.85 -21.10 41.11
C LEU A 228 -13.36 -21.64 42.46
N GLY A 229 -13.68 -22.93 42.54
CA GLY A 229 -14.47 -23.51 43.63
C GLY A 229 -15.97 -23.33 43.39
N ASP A 230 -16.80 -24.16 44.05
CA ASP A 230 -18.24 -24.22 43.78
C ASP A 230 -18.95 -22.86 44.01
N ALA A 231 -18.68 -22.20 45.14
CA ALA A 231 -19.34 -20.93 45.49
C ALA A 231 -19.01 -19.79 44.49
N GLU A 232 -17.75 -19.71 44.04
CA GLU A 232 -17.30 -18.67 43.12
C GLU A 232 -17.73 -18.99 41.67
N TYR A 233 -17.79 -20.28 41.30
CA TYR A 233 -18.35 -20.71 40.02
C TYR A 233 -19.85 -20.43 39.92
N GLU A 234 -20.62 -20.68 40.98
CA GLU A 234 -22.04 -20.32 41.04
C GLU A 234 -22.24 -18.80 40.93
N ALA A 235 -21.40 -18.00 41.60
CA ALA A 235 -21.43 -16.55 41.49
C ALA A 235 -21.07 -16.08 40.06
N LEU A 236 -20.15 -16.76 39.37
CA LEU A 236 -19.84 -16.51 37.96
C LEU A 236 -21.05 -16.78 37.08
N LEU A 237 -21.71 -17.95 37.23
CA LEU A 237 -22.88 -18.31 36.44
C LEU A 237 -24.05 -17.32 36.62
N GLN A 238 -24.26 -16.81 37.84
CA GLN A 238 -25.27 -15.77 38.10
C GLN A 238 -24.94 -14.42 37.44
N ARG A 239 -23.65 -14.15 37.23
CA ARG A 239 -23.16 -12.91 36.62
C ARG A 239 -23.11 -12.97 35.09
N LEU A 240 -22.96 -14.16 34.51
CA LEU A 240 -22.90 -14.34 33.06
C LEU A 240 -24.29 -14.16 32.43
N LYS A 241 -24.35 -13.33 31.40
CA LYS A 241 -25.53 -13.25 30.52
C LYS A 241 -25.54 -14.43 29.54
N PRO A 242 -26.70 -14.76 28.95
CA PRO A 242 -26.80 -15.85 27.97
C PRO A 242 -25.74 -15.73 26.86
N GLY A 243 -24.99 -16.80 26.61
CA GLY A 243 -23.94 -16.85 25.59
C GLY A 243 -22.58 -16.28 26.00
N GLN A 244 -22.48 -15.52 27.11
CA GLN A 244 -21.19 -15.00 27.57
C GLN A 244 -20.27 -16.11 28.08
N GLN A 245 -19.00 -16.00 27.71
CA GLN A 245 -17.96 -16.88 28.21
C GLN A 245 -17.03 -16.16 29.18
N ALA A 246 -16.25 -16.92 29.94
CA ALA A 246 -15.25 -16.40 30.85
C ALA A 246 -14.01 -17.29 30.84
N ILE A 247 -12.84 -16.65 30.94
CA ILE A 247 -11.54 -17.31 31.04
C ILE A 247 -10.89 -16.96 32.38
N VAL A 248 -10.12 -17.89 32.92
CA VAL A 248 -9.19 -17.62 34.01
C VAL A 248 -7.79 -17.52 33.41
N VAL A 249 -7.07 -16.47 33.79
CA VAL A 249 -5.66 -16.28 33.46
C VAL A 249 -4.87 -16.14 34.75
N ALA A 250 -3.84 -16.96 34.91
CA ALA A 250 -2.91 -16.91 36.03
C ALA A 250 -1.48 -16.71 35.51
N GLY A 251 -0.69 -15.90 36.21
CA GLY A 251 0.66 -15.57 35.82
C GLY A 251 1.60 -15.52 37.01
N GLN A 252 2.83 -15.97 36.79
CA GLN A 252 3.96 -15.79 37.70
C GLN A 252 5.21 -15.44 36.90
N GLY A 253 6.19 -14.81 37.56
CA GLY A 253 7.43 -14.38 36.94
C GLY A 253 7.65 -12.88 37.07
N ARG A 254 8.63 -12.37 36.33
CA ARG A 254 9.06 -10.97 36.40
C ARG A 254 8.16 -10.05 35.58
N TYR A 255 7.51 -10.59 34.56
CA TYR A 255 6.59 -9.85 33.71
C TYR A 255 5.13 -10.08 34.12
N SER A 256 4.42 -8.99 34.38
CA SER A 256 2.97 -9.01 34.66
C SER A 256 2.16 -8.95 33.37
N PHE A 257 1.21 -9.88 33.21
CA PHE A 257 0.26 -9.85 32.10
C PHE A 257 -0.86 -8.82 32.31
N LYS A 258 -1.04 -8.30 33.54
CA LYS A 258 -2.07 -7.30 33.86
C LYS A 258 -1.66 -5.88 33.50
N GLY A 259 -0.36 -5.61 33.56
CA GLY A 259 0.21 -4.31 33.22
C GLY A 259 0.31 -3.31 34.36
N SER A 260 1.05 -2.23 34.10
CA SER A 260 1.37 -1.18 35.10
C SER A 260 0.32 -0.07 35.16
N GLY A 261 -0.67 -0.07 34.24
CA GLY A 261 -1.72 0.93 34.12
C GLY A 261 -3.05 0.52 34.75
N TYR A 262 -3.04 -0.31 35.80
CA TYR A 262 -4.26 -0.74 36.49
C TYR A 262 -4.91 0.45 37.23
N VAL A 263 -5.76 1.18 36.51
CA VAL A 263 -6.59 2.28 37.00
C VAL A 263 -8.05 1.96 36.69
N ARG A 264 -8.99 2.37 37.55
CA ARG A 264 -10.44 2.21 37.31
C ARG A 264 -10.81 2.83 35.96
N GLY A 265 -11.44 2.05 35.07
CA GLY A 265 -11.79 2.38 33.69
C GLY A 265 -10.73 1.99 32.63
N GLY A 266 -9.61 1.40 33.02
CA GLY A 266 -8.52 1.00 32.13
C GLY A 266 -8.76 -0.28 31.32
N ILE A 267 -7.95 -0.45 30.28
CA ILE A 267 -7.88 -1.69 29.47
C ILE A 267 -6.70 -2.55 29.94
N PHE A 268 -6.81 -3.86 29.80
CA PHE A 268 -5.65 -4.74 29.89
C PHE A 268 -4.89 -4.65 28.55
N ASP A 269 -3.70 -4.04 28.58
CA ASP A 269 -2.92 -3.67 27.38
C ASP A 269 -1.84 -4.69 27.00
N ARG A 270 -1.66 -5.73 27.82
CA ARG A 270 -0.59 -6.73 27.67
C ARG A 270 -1.09 -8.10 27.20
N PHE A 271 -2.39 -8.29 27.00
CA PHE A 271 -2.90 -9.48 26.34
C PHE A 271 -4.24 -9.25 25.66
N GLU A 272 -4.54 -10.05 24.65
CA GLU A 272 -5.85 -10.14 24.02
C GLU A 272 -6.21 -11.59 23.70
N LEU A 273 -7.51 -11.90 23.66
CA LEU A 273 -8.00 -13.20 23.24
C LEU A 273 -8.34 -13.15 21.75
N ILE A 274 -7.86 -14.12 20.98
CA ILE A 274 -8.09 -14.20 19.53
C ILE A 274 -8.77 -15.52 19.20
N GLN A 275 -9.89 -15.45 18.47
CA GLN A 275 -10.57 -16.61 17.92
C GLN A 275 -11.01 -16.29 16.48
N HIS A 276 -10.66 -17.15 15.53
CA HIS A 276 -10.85 -16.90 14.09
C HIS A 276 -10.23 -15.55 13.65
N GLU A 277 -11.07 -14.58 13.25
CA GLU A 277 -10.66 -13.21 12.90
C GLU A 277 -11.01 -12.18 13.99
N GLY A 278 -11.64 -12.60 15.10
CA GLY A 278 -12.04 -11.73 16.21
C GLY A 278 -10.95 -11.57 17.26
N ALA A 279 -10.78 -10.35 17.79
CA ALA A 279 -9.88 -10.03 18.89
C ALA A 279 -10.62 -9.34 20.04
N VAL A 280 -10.43 -9.84 21.25
CA VAL A 280 -11.14 -9.40 22.47
C VAL A 280 -10.12 -8.82 23.44
N ARG A 281 -10.32 -7.54 23.76
CA ARG A 281 -9.57 -6.84 24.82
C ARG A 281 -10.42 -6.68 26.06
N PHE A 282 -9.81 -6.99 27.20
CA PHE A 282 -10.50 -6.94 28.48
C PHE A 282 -10.40 -5.56 29.13
N ARG A 283 -11.39 -5.24 29.96
CA ARG A 283 -11.45 -4.01 30.74
C ARG A 283 -11.65 -4.34 32.22
N ASP A 284 -11.37 -3.39 33.09
CA ASP A 284 -11.56 -3.54 34.53
C ASP A 284 -12.99 -4.01 34.92
N LYS A 285 -14.02 -3.50 34.24
CA LYS A 285 -15.43 -3.87 34.47
C LYS A 285 -15.73 -5.35 34.21
N THR A 286 -14.98 -5.99 33.30
CA THR A 286 -15.15 -7.40 32.97
C THR A 286 -14.12 -8.30 33.64
N HIS A 287 -13.35 -7.76 34.59
CA HIS A 287 -12.34 -8.49 35.34
C HIS A 287 -12.74 -8.64 36.82
N LYS A 288 -12.38 -9.78 37.42
CA LYS A 288 -12.38 -10.00 38.87
C LYS A 288 -11.03 -10.59 39.28
N ARG A 289 -10.38 -10.00 40.29
CA ARG A 289 -9.16 -10.57 40.87
C ARG A 289 -9.54 -11.78 41.72
N LEU A 290 -8.82 -12.87 41.53
CA LEU A 290 -8.92 -14.06 42.37
C LEU A 290 -7.72 -14.10 43.34
N GLY A 291 -7.94 -14.62 44.55
CA GLY A 291 -6.91 -14.74 45.58
C GLY A 291 -6.04 -15.99 45.39
N ASN A 292 -6.67 -17.11 45.03
CA ASN A 292 -6.06 -18.41 44.81
C ASN A 292 -6.88 -19.21 43.77
N LEU A 293 -6.31 -20.29 43.25
CA LEU A 293 -7.04 -21.30 42.49
C LEU A 293 -7.49 -22.41 43.45
N ALA A 294 -8.71 -22.91 43.29
CA ALA A 294 -9.30 -23.91 44.19
C ALA A 294 -8.80 -25.35 43.93
N ALA A 295 -8.20 -25.61 42.76
CA ALA A 295 -7.78 -26.95 42.35
C ALA A 295 -6.72 -27.50 43.31
N ALA A 296 -6.89 -28.76 43.74
CA ALA A 296 -5.94 -29.40 44.63
C ALA A 296 -4.55 -29.46 43.98
N GLY A 297 -3.52 -29.02 44.72
CA GLY A 297 -2.14 -28.97 44.22
C GLY A 297 -1.83 -27.80 43.28
N ALA A 298 -2.72 -26.81 43.15
CA ALA A 298 -2.43 -25.59 42.40
C ALA A 298 -1.30 -24.77 43.06
N PRO A 299 -0.31 -24.29 42.28
CA PRO A 299 0.69 -23.35 42.77
C PRO A 299 0.06 -22.04 43.26
N ASP A 300 0.75 -21.36 44.17
CA ASP A 300 0.37 -20.01 44.57
C ASP A 300 0.83 -19.01 43.50
N PHE A 301 -0.12 -18.36 42.83
CA PHE A 301 0.15 -17.42 41.76
C PHE A 301 -0.02 -15.97 42.25
N PRO A 302 0.97 -15.08 42.04
CA PRO A 302 0.88 -13.69 42.46
C PRO A 302 -0.21 -12.92 41.70
N GLU A 303 -0.50 -13.33 40.46
CA GLU A 303 -1.48 -12.68 39.59
C GLU A 303 -2.49 -13.69 39.04
N ILE A 304 -3.70 -13.69 39.58
CA ILE A 304 -4.83 -14.46 39.05
C ILE A 304 -5.96 -13.49 38.69
N GLY A 305 -6.56 -13.67 37.52
CA GLY A 305 -7.70 -12.89 37.04
C GLY A 305 -8.74 -13.76 36.36
N LEU A 306 -10.00 -13.52 36.71
CA LEU A 306 -11.17 -14.00 35.99
C LEU A 306 -11.62 -12.90 35.03
N PHE A 307 -11.71 -13.23 33.75
CA PHE A 307 -12.04 -12.31 32.66
C PHE A 307 -13.29 -12.78 31.95
N ILE A 308 -14.34 -11.96 32.02
CA ILE A 308 -15.60 -12.20 31.34
C ILE A 308 -15.52 -11.56 29.95
N LEU A 309 -15.92 -12.30 28.92
CA LEU A 309 -15.98 -11.76 27.57
C LEU A 309 -17.09 -10.70 27.49
N PRO A 310 -16.85 -9.55 26.83
CA PRO A 310 -17.87 -8.53 26.63
C PRO A 310 -19.14 -9.10 25.98
N GLU A 311 -20.28 -8.49 26.28
CA GLU A 311 -21.56 -8.88 25.67
C GLU A 311 -21.49 -8.72 24.15
N GLY A 312 -22.07 -9.68 23.42
CA GLY A 312 -22.05 -9.68 21.94
C GLY A 312 -20.72 -10.11 21.32
N THR A 313 -19.77 -10.60 22.11
CA THR A 313 -18.54 -11.22 21.56
C THR A 313 -18.90 -12.54 20.87
N GLU A 314 -18.67 -12.63 19.57
CA GLU A 314 -18.72 -13.90 18.82
C GLU A 314 -17.54 -14.78 19.27
N PHE A 315 -17.83 -15.73 20.16
CA PHE A 315 -16.86 -16.69 20.67
C PHE A 315 -17.52 -18.06 20.81
N ASP A 316 -16.98 -19.06 20.11
CA ASP A 316 -17.40 -20.45 20.23
C ASP A 316 -16.53 -21.16 21.28
N PRO A 317 -17.09 -21.56 22.43
CA PRO A 317 -16.32 -22.23 23.47
C PRO A 317 -15.88 -23.66 23.13
N ALA A 318 -16.38 -24.25 22.04
CA ALA A 318 -15.99 -25.58 21.59
C ALA A 318 -14.82 -25.57 20.57
N ASP A 319 -14.49 -24.40 20.02
CA ASP A 319 -13.43 -24.21 19.04
C ASP A 319 -12.10 -23.74 19.65
N ALA A 320 -11.03 -23.89 18.86
CA ALA A 320 -9.70 -23.42 19.22
C ALA A 320 -9.67 -21.90 19.37
N TRP A 321 -8.97 -21.39 20.38
CA TRP A 321 -8.67 -19.97 20.52
C TRP A 321 -7.24 -19.78 21.02
N ARG A 322 -6.70 -18.56 20.96
CA ARG A 322 -5.38 -18.26 21.52
C ARG A 322 -5.39 -17.00 22.36
N LEU A 323 -4.67 -17.03 23.47
CA LEU A 323 -4.36 -15.86 24.27
C LEU A 323 -3.04 -15.29 23.75
N GLN A 324 -3.08 -14.11 23.14
CA GLN A 324 -1.89 -13.43 22.67
C GLN A 324 -1.36 -12.52 23.77
N LEU A 325 -0.17 -12.83 24.29
CA LEU A 325 0.57 -12.01 25.24
C LEU A 325 1.41 -10.97 24.48
N LEU A 326 1.22 -9.69 24.80
CA LEU A 326 2.00 -8.58 24.25
C LEU A 326 3.09 -8.20 25.25
N VAL A 327 4.33 -8.60 24.96
CA VAL A 327 5.49 -8.22 25.76
C VAL A 327 6.03 -6.89 25.25
N GLN A 328 6.09 -5.91 26.15
CA GLN A 328 6.53 -4.55 25.84
C GLN A 328 7.90 -4.23 26.43
N ARG A 329 8.70 -3.44 25.70
CA ARG A 329 10.00 -2.91 26.12
C ARG A 329 10.03 -1.40 25.91
N ALA A 330 10.33 -0.64 26.96
CA ALA A 330 10.43 0.82 26.85
C ALA A 330 11.70 1.22 26.09
N THR A 331 11.55 1.86 24.93
CA THR A 331 12.68 2.32 24.08
C THR A 331 13.04 3.78 24.33
N ALA A 332 12.08 4.61 24.77
CA ALA A 332 12.29 5.99 25.20
C ALA A 332 11.38 6.35 26.40
N ALA A 333 11.31 7.63 26.77
CA ALA A 333 10.47 8.08 27.91
C ALA A 333 8.96 7.82 27.69
N LEU A 334 8.50 7.84 26.44
CA LEU A 334 7.10 7.61 26.07
C LEU A 334 6.92 6.47 25.05
N ASP A 335 8.01 6.00 24.43
CA ASP A 335 7.96 5.01 23.35
C ASP A 335 8.21 3.59 23.88
N LYS A 336 7.46 2.63 23.34
CA LYS A 336 7.56 1.20 23.65
C LYS A 336 7.57 0.37 22.38
N ALA A 337 8.41 -0.67 22.36
CA ALA A 337 8.37 -1.73 21.37
C ALA A 337 7.60 -2.93 21.91
N PHE A 338 6.92 -3.68 21.04
CA PHE A 338 6.14 -4.85 21.41
C PHE A 338 6.57 -6.08 20.60
N VAL A 339 6.50 -7.24 21.22
CA VAL A 339 6.54 -8.57 20.57
C VAL A 339 5.40 -9.42 21.13
N THR A 340 4.89 -10.33 20.33
CA THR A 340 3.71 -11.14 20.68
C THR A 340 4.08 -12.61 20.86
N PHE A 341 3.46 -13.25 21.84
CA PHE A 341 3.57 -14.68 22.08
C PHE A 341 2.18 -15.29 22.26
N ASP A 342 1.92 -16.41 21.60
CA ASP A 342 0.59 -17.01 21.56
C ASP A 342 0.52 -18.25 22.46
N LEU A 343 -0.44 -18.25 23.38
CA LEU A 343 -0.86 -19.42 24.15
C LEU A 343 -2.11 -20.00 23.48
N GLY A 344 -1.93 -21.09 22.73
CA GLY A 344 -3.04 -21.80 22.08
C GLY A 344 -3.85 -22.63 23.08
N TYR A 345 -5.17 -22.58 22.93
CA TYR A 345 -6.13 -23.33 23.72
C TYR A 345 -7.09 -24.09 22.82
N GLN A 346 -7.14 -25.41 23.01
CA GLN A 346 -8.14 -26.28 22.41
C GLN A 346 -8.95 -26.89 23.56
N PRO A 347 -10.27 -26.66 23.62
CA PRO A 347 -11.13 -27.30 24.61
C PRO A 347 -11.01 -28.84 24.51
N PRO A 348 -10.74 -29.56 25.62
CA PRO A 348 -10.66 -31.01 25.58
C PRO A 348 -11.97 -31.66 25.12
N ASP A 349 -11.90 -32.57 24.15
CA ASP A 349 -13.07 -33.23 23.56
C ASP A 349 -13.95 -33.94 24.62
N LYS A 350 -13.39 -34.36 25.76
CA LYS A 350 -14.13 -34.98 26.88
C LYS A 350 -15.19 -34.08 27.52
N TYR A 351 -15.10 -32.76 27.33
CA TYR A 351 -16.08 -31.79 27.80
C TYR A 351 -17.02 -31.29 26.70
N LEU A 352 -16.88 -31.81 25.48
CA LEU A 352 -17.68 -31.40 24.33
C LEU A 352 -18.75 -32.45 24.02
N ARG A 353 -19.97 -31.97 23.79
CA ARG A 353 -21.03 -32.75 23.18
C ARG A 353 -20.87 -32.67 21.67
N ILE A 354 -20.82 -33.82 21.02
CA ILE A 354 -20.69 -33.97 19.57
C ILE A 354 -22.07 -34.39 19.05
N GLU A 355 -22.85 -33.45 18.54
CA GLU A 355 -24.12 -33.74 17.88
C GLU A 355 -23.88 -33.88 16.38
N ARG A 356 -24.12 -35.08 15.85
CA ARG A 356 -24.00 -35.37 14.44
C ARG A 356 -25.38 -35.20 13.81
N ILE A 357 -25.59 -34.09 13.11
CA ILE A 357 -26.85 -33.86 12.39
C ILE A 357 -26.86 -34.78 11.17
N ALA A 358 -27.84 -35.69 11.11
CA ALA A 358 -28.03 -36.56 9.95
C ALA A 358 -28.45 -35.74 8.73
N ALA A 359 -27.71 -35.86 7.63
CA ALA A 359 -28.02 -35.19 6.38
C ALA A 359 -29.38 -35.64 5.83
N PRO A 360 -30.20 -34.75 5.22
CA PRO A 360 -31.35 -35.16 4.43
C PRO A 360 -30.89 -36.02 3.24
N ALA A 361 -31.63 -37.08 2.92
CA ALA A 361 -31.32 -37.97 1.81
C ALA A 361 -31.32 -37.19 0.46
N PRO A 362 -30.34 -37.44 -0.43
CA PRO A 362 -30.23 -36.71 -1.69
C PRO A 362 -31.33 -37.12 -2.68
N SER A 363 -32.00 -36.13 -3.30
CA SER A 363 -32.76 -36.35 -4.53
C SER A 363 -31.83 -36.21 -5.74
N VAL A 364 -31.96 -37.16 -6.65
CA VAL A 364 -31.03 -37.55 -7.70
C VAL A 364 -31.03 -36.56 -8.87
N ALA A 365 -30.09 -35.61 -8.91
CA ALA A 365 -29.73 -34.88 -10.14
C ALA A 365 -28.44 -34.06 -9.96
N ALA A 366 -27.28 -34.74 -9.96
CA ALA A 366 -25.98 -34.22 -10.43
C ALA A 366 -24.88 -35.19 -9.98
N ALA A 367 -24.92 -36.42 -10.50
CA ALA A 367 -23.72 -37.23 -10.59
C ALA A 367 -23.06 -36.88 -11.93
N VAL A 368 -21.98 -36.11 -11.90
CA VAL A 368 -20.67 -36.41 -12.52
C VAL A 368 -19.77 -35.21 -12.20
N ALA A 369 -18.87 -35.37 -11.24
CA ALA A 369 -17.59 -34.65 -11.20
C ALA A 369 -16.63 -35.47 -10.33
N ASP A 370 -15.47 -35.80 -10.92
CA ASP A 370 -14.39 -36.59 -10.35
C ASP A 370 -13.79 -35.98 -9.07
N PRO A 371 -13.10 -36.78 -8.23
CA PRO A 371 -12.69 -36.38 -6.91
C PRO A 371 -11.52 -35.39 -6.97
N VAL A 372 -11.73 -34.19 -6.42
CA VAL A 372 -10.65 -33.25 -6.10
C VAL A 372 -10.22 -33.53 -4.66
N GLU A 373 -8.93 -33.84 -4.49
CA GLU A 373 -8.27 -34.01 -3.20
C GLU A 373 -8.40 -32.75 -2.32
N PRO A 374 -8.38 -32.89 -0.98
CA PRO A 374 -8.59 -31.79 -0.07
C PRO A 374 -7.33 -30.90 0.00
N GLU A 375 -7.24 -29.91 -0.88
CA GLU A 375 -6.36 -28.77 -0.66
C GLU A 375 -6.95 -27.91 0.46
N ALA A 376 -6.22 -27.85 1.57
CA ALA A 376 -6.41 -26.86 2.60
C ALA A 376 -6.46 -25.47 1.95
N ALA A 377 -7.65 -24.87 1.91
CA ALA A 377 -7.89 -23.57 1.29
C ALA A 377 -7.16 -22.46 2.07
N ALA A 378 -5.88 -22.27 1.75
CA ALA A 378 -5.21 -21.00 1.98
C ALA A 378 -5.86 -19.98 1.02
N GLU A 379 -6.81 -19.19 1.51
CA GLU A 379 -7.37 -18.06 0.75
C GLU A 379 -6.22 -17.19 0.23
N THR A 380 -6.08 -17.07 -1.09
CA THR A 380 -5.00 -16.32 -1.72
C THR A 380 -5.05 -14.84 -1.28
N PRO A 381 -3.98 -14.27 -0.69
CA PRO A 381 -3.95 -12.88 -0.24
C PRO A 381 -4.33 -11.90 -1.36
N LEU A 382 -5.06 -10.83 -1.03
CA LEU A 382 -5.59 -9.87 -2.01
C LEU A 382 -4.49 -9.27 -2.91
N TRP A 383 -3.33 -8.94 -2.36
CA TRP A 383 -2.21 -8.38 -3.15
C TRP A 383 -1.74 -9.36 -4.24
N GLN A 384 -1.73 -10.67 -3.98
CA GLN A 384 -1.35 -11.67 -4.99
C GLN A 384 -2.33 -11.67 -6.16
N ARG A 385 -3.63 -11.56 -5.87
CA ARG A 385 -4.67 -11.44 -6.90
C ARG A 385 -4.51 -10.16 -7.72
N ILE A 386 -4.18 -9.03 -7.08
CA ILE A 386 -3.93 -7.76 -7.80
C ILE A 386 -2.73 -7.89 -8.75
N TRP A 387 -1.65 -8.52 -8.30
CA TRP A 387 -0.46 -8.75 -9.14
C TRP A 387 -0.77 -9.68 -10.32
N GLN A 388 -1.51 -10.76 -10.09
CA GLN A 388 -1.95 -11.67 -11.15
C GLN A 388 -2.84 -10.97 -12.19
N ASN A 389 -3.74 -10.09 -11.74
CA ASN A 389 -4.62 -9.34 -12.63
C ASN A 389 -3.89 -8.25 -13.43
N ARG A 390 -2.74 -7.75 -12.96
CA ARG A 390 -1.97 -6.68 -13.60
C ARG A 390 -0.64 -7.13 -14.21
N VAL A 391 -0.49 -8.42 -14.54
CA VAL A 391 0.75 -8.97 -15.13
C VAL A 391 1.17 -8.23 -16.40
N VAL A 392 0.23 -7.86 -17.26
CA VAL A 392 0.53 -7.11 -18.50
C VAL A 392 1.12 -5.74 -18.19
N ASP A 393 0.50 -4.98 -17.27
CA ASP A 393 0.98 -3.65 -16.88
C ASP A 393 2.37 -3.73 -16.22
N VAL A 394 2.58 -4.76 -15.39
CA VAL A 394 3.88 -5.06 -14.77
C VAL A 394 4.94 -5.35 -15.83
N ALA A 395 4.63 -6.20 -16.81
CA ALA A 395 5.56 -6.54 -17.88
C ALA A 395 5.93 -5.33 -18.74
N VAL A 396 4.96 -4.50 -19.12
CA VAL A 396 5.19 -3.29 -19.92
C VAL A 396 6.03 -2.27 -19.14
N THR A 397 5.76 -2.08 -17.85
CA THR A 397 6.55 -1.17 -16.99
C THR A 397 7.98 -1.68 -16.80
N GLY A 398 8.15 -2.98 -16.56
CA GLY A 398 9.46 -3.63 -16.49
C GLY A 398 10.25 -3.44 -17.78
N LEU A 399 9.62 -3.64 -18.95
CA LEU A 399 10.25 -3.41 -20.24
C LEU A 399 10.62 -1.94 -20.46
N ALA A 400 9.79 -0.99 -20.04
CA ALA A 400 10.09 0.44 -20.14
C ALA A 400 11.29 0.84 -19.28
N ILE A 401 11.41 0.29 -18.06
CA ILE A 401 12.55 0.51 -17.17
C ILE A 401 13.82 -0.13 -17.75
N LEU A 402 13.72 -1.34 -18.31
CA LEU A 402 14.84 -2.02 -18.96
C LEU A 402 15.33 -1.22 -20.18
N LEU A 403 14.40 -0.74 -21.01
CA LEU A 403 14.70 0.13 -22.16
C LEU A 403 15.40 1.41 -21.70
N LEU A 404 14.88 2.07 -20.66
CA LEU A 404 15.51 3.28 -20.12
C LEU A 404 16.93 3.01 -19.60
N THR A 405 17.11 1.89 -18.90
CA THR A 405 18.42 1.46 -18.41
C THR A 405 19.40 1.24 -19.57
N ALA A 406 18.95 0.60 -20.65
CA ALA A 406 19.73 0.45 -21.86
C ALA A 406 20.07 1.81 -22.51
N ILE A 407 19.14 2.77 -22.54
CA ILE A 407 19.39 4.12 -23.05
C ILE A 407 20.54 4.80 -22.28
N PHE A 408 20.56 4.68 -20.95
CA PHE A 408 21.62 5.24 -20.13
C PHE A 408 22.97 4.55 -20.32
N PHE A 409 22.97 3.22 -20.49
CA PHE A 409 24.19 2.45 -20.74
C PHE A 409 24.78 2.77 -22.13
N PHE A 410 23.93 2.87 -23.16
CA PHE A 410 24.33 3.19 -24.54
C PHE A 410 24.25 4.68 -24.89
N GLN A 411 24.23 5.56 -23.88
CA GLN A 411 23.97 6.99 -24.07
C GLN A 411 24.91 7.64 -25.10
N ASP A 412 26.21 7.34 -25.06
CA ASP A 412 27.22 7.89 -25.96
C ASP A 412 26.95 7.58 -27.43
N GLN A 413 26.41 6.39 -27.72
CA GLN A 413 26.12 5.96 -29.10
C GLN A 413 24.84 6.65 -29.61
N ILE A 414 23.85 6.80 -28.73
CA ILE A 414 22.56 7.41 -29.05
C ILE A 414 22.72 8.91 -29.29
N VAL A 415 23.42 9.63 -28.40
CA VAL A 415 23.57 11.10 -28.48
C VAL A 415 24.41 11.58 -29.66
N LYS A 416 25.29 10.73 -30.20
CA LYS A 416 26.04 11.00 -31.45
C LYS A 416 25.14 11.08 -32.69
N ARG A 417 23.90 10.59 -32.62
CA ARG A 417 22.91 10.62 -33.70
C ARG A 417 21.74 11.52 -33.27
N PRO A 418 21.80 12.86 -33.49
CA PRO A 418 20.83 13.80 -32.94
C PRO A 418 19.37 13.48 -33.29
N ALA A 419 19.09 13.12 -34.55
CA ALA A 419 17.75 12.76 -34.99
C ALA A 419 17.21 11.49 -34.31
N LEU A 420 18.07 10.50 -34.05
CA LEU A 420 17.68 9.28 -33.34
C LEU A 420 17.36 9.60 -31.88
N TYR A 421 18.25 10.35 -31.21
CA TYR A 421 18.06 10.78 -29.82
C TYR A 421 16.77 11.59 -29.65
N GLU A 422 16.51 12.57 -30.52
CA GLU A 422 15.31 13.41 -30.44
C GLU A 422 14.03 12.60 -30.63
N ARG A 423 14.00 11.68 -31.59
CA ARG A 423 12.85 10.78 -31.81
C ARG A 423 12.64 9.82 -30.65
N LEU A 424 13.73 9.20 -30.15
CA LEU A 424 13.68 8.27 -29.03
C LEU A 424 13.18 8.97 -27.76
N ARG A 425 13.72 10.15 -27.46
CA ARG A 425 13.29 10.97 -26.33
C ARG A 425 11.82 11.35 -26.46
N LEU A 426 11.40 11.83 -27.63
CA LEU A 426 10.00 12.20 -27.85
C LEU A 426 9.06 11.00 -27.67
N GLY A 427 9.40 9.86 -28.28
CA GLY A 427 8.63 8.62 -28.16
C GLY A 427 8.52 8.15 -26.70
N PHE A 428 9.63 8.16 -25.95
CA PHE A 428 9.63 7.78 -24.55
C PHE A 428 8.76 8.73 -23.70
N LEU A 429 8.86 10.05 -23.91
CA LEU A 429 8.02 11.02 -23.17
C LEU A 429 6.53 10.86 -23.48
N VAL A 430 6.17 10.58 -24.74
CA VAL A 430 4.78 10.31 -25.12
C VAL A 430 4.29 9.02 -24.46
N PHE A 431 5.10 7.96 -24.46
CA PHE A 431 4.79 6.72 -23.75
C PHE A 431 4.60 6.94 -22.24
N THR A 432 5.52 7.66 -21.59
CA THR A 432 5.43 7.98 -20.16
C THR A 432 4.17 8.79 -19.85
N LEU A 433 3.81 9.78 -20.66
CA LEU A 433 2.62 10.59 -20.42
C LEU A 433 1.33 9.78 -20.63
N VAL A 434 1.21 9.14 -21.80
CA VAL A 434 -0.04 8.49 -22.22
C VAL A 434 -0.22 7.16 -21.52
N TRP A 435 0.76 6.26 -21.63
CA TRP A 435 0.63 4.91 -21.09
C TRP A 435 0.88 4.90 -19.59
N LEU A 436 2.07 5.31 -19.13
CA LEU A 436 2.40 5.23 -17.70
C LEU A 436 1.54 6.19 -16.85
N GLY A 437 1.28 7.39 -17.37
CA GLY A 437 0.48 8.42 -16.72
C GLY A 437 -1.03 8.19 -16.83
N TRP A 438 -1.60 8.38 -18.02
CA TRP A 438 -3.05 8.43 -18.20
C TRP A 438 -3.76 7.07 -18.24
N ILE A 439 -3.08 6.00 -18.69
CA ILE A 439 -3.65 4.64 -18.75
C ILE A 439 -3.37 3.88 -17.44
N ALA A 440 -2.10 3.77 -17.06
CA ALA A 440 -1.65 2.99 -15.91
C ALA A 440 -1.77 3.75 -14.56
N HIS A 441 -1.94 5.08 -14.57
CA HIS A 441 -2.04 5.92 -13.37
C HIS A 441 -0.81 5.84 -12.44
N ALA A 442 0.34 5.44 -12.98
CA ALA A 442 1.56 5.19 -12.22
C ALA A 442 2.39 6.47 -12.07
N GLN A 443 1.96 7.35 -11.16
CA GLN A 443 2.61 8.63 -10.87
C GLN A 443 3.09 8.66 -9.42
N LEU A 444 4.41 8.78 -9.22
CA LEU A 444 4.95 8.99 -7.88
C LEU A 444 4.62 10.41 -7.37
N SER A 445 4.41 10.52 -6.07
CA SER A 445 4.06 11.75 -5.34
C SER A 445 4.87 11.85 -4.05
N VAL A 446 4.98 13.07 -3.50
CA VAL A 446 5.54 13.32 -2.16
C VAL A 446 4.82 12.53 -1.07
N VAL A 447 3.53 12.23 -1.25
CA VAL A 447 2.77 11.40 -0.31
C VAL A 447 3.46 10.06 -0.10
N ASN A 448 3.91 9.41 -1.16
CA ASN A 448 4.59 8.11 -1.05
C ASN A 448 5.91 8.20 -0.26
N VAL A 449 6.62 9.32 -0.35
CA VAL A 449 7.82 9.57 0.47
C VAL A 449 7.43 9.70 1.95
N MET A 450 6.37 10.45 2.24
CA MET A 450 5.87 10.62 3.62
C MET A 450 5.35 9.30 4.18
N THR A 451 4.63 8.51 3.39
CA THR A 451 4.17 7.17 3.76
C THR A 451 5.34 6.26 4.07
N PHE A 452 6.40 6.25 3.25
CA PHE A 452 7.60 5.44 3.52
C PHE A 452 8.33 5.91 4.78
N ALA A 453 8.51 7.22 4.94
CA ALA A 453 9.15 7.80 6.12
C ALA A 453 8.37 7.53 7.41
N ASN A 454 7.04 7.58 7.36
CA ASN A 454 6.19 7.24 8.49
C ASN A 454 6.16 5.74 8.75
N ALA A 455 6.19 4.91 7.70
CA ALA A 455 6.26 3.46 7.80
C ALA A 455 7.57 2.94 8.41
N LEU A 456 8.66 3.74 8.38
CA LEU A 456 9.88 3.46 9.15
C LEU A 456 9.71 3.71 10.66
N ARG A 457 8.69 4.48 11.06
CA ARG A 457 8.39 4.83 12.46
C ARG A 457 7.26 3.97 13.05
N THR A 458 6.29 3.57 12.23
CA THR A 458 5.19 2.67 12.60
C THR A 458 5.49 1.22 12.22
N ASP A 459 4.67 0.24 12.64
CA ASP A 459 4.89 -1.17 12.24
C ASP A 459 4.79 -1.32 10.72
N PHE A 460 5.92 -1.63 10.09
CA PHE A 460 6.07 -1.74 8.65
C PHE A 460 5.39 -3.01 8.14
N ARG A 461 4.35 -2.85 7.32
CA ARG A 461 3.66 -3.97 6.65
C ARG A 461 3.87 -3.91 5.14
N TRP A 462 4.57 -4.93 4.61
CA TRP A 462 4.83 -5.08 3.17
C TRP A 462 3.55 -5.15 2.34
N ASP A 463 2.45 -5.67 2.92
CA ASP A 463 1.17 -5.85 2.22
C ASP A 463 0.68 -4.55 1.56
N TYR A 464 0.84 -3.39 2.21
CA TYR A 464 0.35 -2.11 1.69
C TYR A 464 1.11 -1.63 0.46
N PHE A 465 2.44 -1.80 0.46
CA PHE A 465 3.28 -1.44 -0.68
C PHE A 465 3.04 -2.36 -1.88
N LEU A 466 2.68 -3.62 -1.62
CA LEU A 466 2.38 -4.62 -2.65
C LEU A 466 1.00 -4.44 -3.28
N MET A 467 0.11 -3.59 -2.73
CA MET A 467 -1.21 -3.35 -3.33
C MET A 467 -1.17 -2.57 -4.65
N ASP A 468 -0.13 -1.76 -4.90
CA ASP A 468 0.10 -1.08 -6.18
C ASP A 468 1.40 -1.57 -6.83
N PRO A 469 1.33 -2.60 -7.71
CA PRO A 469 2.52 -3.21 -8.29
C PRO A 469 3.36 -2.23 -9.12
N LEU A 470 2.71 -1.29 -9.82
CA LEU A 470 3.38 -0.36 -10.72
C LEU A 470 4.16 0.68 -9.93
N VAL A 471 3.53 1.29 -8.91
CA VAL A 471 4.18 2.26 -8.03
C VAL A 471 5.32 1.60 -7.26
N PHE A 472 5.16 0.36 -6.81
CA PHE A 472 6.21 -0.40 -6.16
C PHE A 472 7.43 -0.61 -7.07
N ILE A 473 7.22 -1.10 -8.31
CA ILE A 473 8.29 -1.31 -9.29
C ILE A 473 8.99 0.02 -9.64
N LEU A 474 8.24 1.11 -9.81
CA LEU A 474 8.79 2.43 -10.05
C LEU A 474 9.63 2.92 -8.86
N TRP A 475 9.22 2.67 -7.62
CA TRP A 475 10.01 3.00 -6.44
C TRP A 475 11.32 2.21 -6.37
N CYS A 476 11.30 0.90 -6.66
CA CYS A 476 12.50 0.09 -6.77
C CYS A 476 13.43 0.64 -7.87
N SER A 477 12.87 1.02 -9.02
CA SER A 477 13.62 1.65 -10.11
C SER A 477 14.20 3.01 -9.71
N VAL A 478 13.45 3.83 -8.99
CA VAL A 478 13.94 5.12 -8.45
C VAL A 478 15.10 4.89 -7.50
N ALA A 479 14.97 3.96 -6.54
CA ALA A 479 16.02 3.63 -5.60
C ALA A 479 17.30 3.17 -6.31
N ALA A 480 17.20 2.26 -7.28
CA ALA A 480 18.32 1.85 -8.12
C ALA A 480 18.90 3.05 -8.90
N SER A 481 18.06 3.87 -9.52
CA SER A 481 18.50 5.02 -10.32
C SER A 481 19.22 6.08 -9.48
N LEU A 482 18.78 6.33 -8.24
CA LEU A 482 19.40 7.28 -7.32
C LEU A 482 20.86 6.90 -7.02
N LEU A 483 21.15 5.60 -6.92
CA LEU A 483 22.50 5.08 -6.65
C LEU A 483 23.43 5.27 -7.85
N PHE A 484 22.97 4.91 -9.06
CA PHE A 484 23.81 4.89 -10.26
C PHE A 484 23.86 6.22 -11.02
N TRP A 485 22.70 6.86 -11.23
CA TRP A 485 22.54 8.07 -12.03
C TRP A 485 22.03 9.27 -11.22
N GLY A 486 21.51 9.08 -10.02
CA GLY A 486 20.80 10.13 -9.28
C GLY A 486 19.33 10.26 -9.72
N ARG A 487 18.67 11.35 -9.34
CA ARG A 487 17.20 11.52 -9.55
C ARG A 487 16.79 11.75 -11.01
N GLY A 488 17.76 11.96 -11.90
CA GLY A 488 17.54 12.41 -13.27
C GLY A 488 16.80 11.39 -14.13
N ALA A 489 17.07 10.09 -13.94
CA ALA A 489 16.38 9.01 -14.65
C ALA A 489 14.86 9.08 -14.47
N PHE A 490 14.37 9.24 -13.23
CA PHE A 490 12.94 9.36 -12.98
C PHE A 490 12.37 10.72 -13.42
N CYS A 491 12.91 11.82 -12.90
CA CYS A 491 12.36 13.17 -13.15
C CYS A 491 12.40 13.58 -14.63
N GLY A 492 13.39 13.08 -15.37
CA GLY A 492 13.62 13.38 -16.78
C GLY A 492 12.85 12.48 -17.76
N TRP A 493 12.64 11.21 -17.42
CA TRP A 493 12.14 10.20 -18.36
C TRP A 493 10.87 9.49 -17.89
N LEU A 494 10.81 9.02 -16.64
CA LEU A 494 9.70 8.22 -16.11
C LEU A 494 8.58 9.02 -15.45
N CYS A 495 8.76 10.31 -15.14
CA CYS A 495 7.72 11.13 -14.51
C CYS A 495 6.68 11.62 -15.55
N PRO A 496 5.40 11.17 -15.50
CA PRO A 496 4.37 11.59 -16.44
C PRO A 496 4.12 13.10 -16.44
N PHE A 497 4.04 13.73 -15.26
CA PHE A 497 3.86 15.19 -15.19
C PHE A 497 5.07 15.96 -15.76
N GLY A 498 6.28 15.45 -15.57
CA GLY A 498 7.48 16.02 -16.20
C GLY A 498 7.44 15.91 -17.73
N ALA A 499 6.96 14.78 -18.24
CA ALA A 499 6.76 14.56 -19.67
C ALA A 499 5.68 15.50 -20.25
N LEU A 500 4.56 15.69 -19.54
CA LEU A 500 3.52 16.66 -19.91
C LEU A 500 4.11 18.06 -20.09
N GLN A 501 4.90 18.55 -19.12
CA GLN A 501 5.48 19.89 -19.20
C GLN A 501 6.49 20.04 -20.34
N GLU A 502 7.30 19.02 -20.61
CA GLU A 502 8.27 19.06 -21.72
C GLU A 502 7.59 18.99 -23.08
N LEU A 503 6.58 18.13 -23.24
CA LEU A 503 5.78 18.03 -24.46
C LEU A 503 4.99 19.31 -24.72
N ALA A 504 4.38 19.89 -23.68
CA ALA A 504 3.67 21.17 -23.76
C ALA A 504 4.61 22.32 -24.17
N SER A 505 5.81 22.41 -23.59
CA SER A 505 6.81 23.41 -24.00
C SER A 505 7.30 23.20 -25.44
N LYS A 506 7.51 21.94 -25.88
CA LYS A 506 7.85 21.64 -27.28
C LYS A 506 6.74 22.05 -28.25
N ALA A 507 5.48 21.78 -27.90
CA ALA A 507 4.32 22.23 -28.67
C ALA A 507 4.24 23.76 -28.72
N ALA A 508 4.45 24.44 -27.59
CA ALA A 508 4.48 25.90 -27.49
C ALA A 508 5.55 26.52 -28.40
N LYS A 509 6.78 25.97 -28.38
CA LYS A 509 7.88 26.40 -29.26
C LYS A 509 7.53 26.21 -30.74
N LYS A 510 6.86 25.10 -31.09
CA LYS A 510 6.39 24.83 -32.46
C LYS A 510 5.27 25.78 -32.89
N ALA A 511 4.42 26.20 -31.94
CA ALA A 511 3.37 27.20 -32.15
C ALA A 511 3.89 28.65 -32.16
N GLY A 512 5.20 28.88 -31.99
CA GLY A 512 5.81 30.20 -32.03
C GLY A 512 5.76 30.98 -30.70
N ILE A 513 5.39 30.35 -29.58
CA ILE A 513 5.36 31.00 -28.26
C ILE A 513 6.80 31.26 -27.80
N ARG A 514 7.12 32.54 -27.55
CA ARG A 514 8.45 32.98 -27.10
C ARG A 514 8.75 32.46 -25.70
N GLN A 515 9.86 31.74 -25.57
CA GLN A 515 10.32 31.19 -24.29
C GLN A 515 11.01 32.25 -23.45
N ILE A 516 10.72 32.26 -22.14
CA ILE A 516 11.32 33.19 -21.18
C ILE A 516 12.55 32.54 -20.56
N ALA A 517 13.73 33.07 -20.88
CA ALA A 517 14.98 32.69 -20.23
C ALA A 517 15.10 33.40 -18.88
N VAL A 518 14.84 32.69 -17.79
CA VAL A 518 14.98 33.24 -16.43
C VAL A 518 16.46 33.57 -16.16
N PRO A 519 16.79 34.78 -15.68
CA PRO A 519 18.16 35.12 -15.28
C PRO A 519 18.68 34.18 -14.20
N PHE A 520 19.95 33.77 -14.30
CA PHE A 520 20.54 32.77 -13.42
C PHE A 520 20.46 33.15 -11.93
N GLY A 521 20.67 34.43 -11.58
CA GLY A 521 20.54 34.89 -10.20
C GLY A 521 19.12 34.76 -9.63
N LEU A 522 18.09 34.99 -10.44
CA LEU A 522 16.70 34.77 -10.03
C LEU A 522 16.39 33.27 -9.91
N HIS A 523 16.88 32.47 -10.85
CA HIS A 523 16.75 31.00 -10.78
C HIS A 523 17.31 30.44 -9.47
N GLN A 524 18.51 30.88 -9.07
CA GLN A 524 19.18 30.44 -7.84
C GLN A 524 18.47 30.92 -6.56
N ARG A 525 17.58 31.91 -6.64
CA ARG A 525 16.75 32.33 -5.50
C ARG A 525 15.40 31.62 -5.45
N LEU A 526 14.87 31.20 -6.59
CA LEU A 526 13.57 30.52 -6.68
C LEU A 526 13.67 29.00 -6.48
N TRP A 527 14.80 28.37 -6.81
CA TRP A 527 14.96 26.93 -6.64
C TRP A 527 14.87 26.39 -5.18
N PRO A 528 15.05 27.14 -4.06
CA PRO A 528 14.94 26.56 -2.73
C PRO A 528 13.47 26.42 -2.32
N ILE A 529 12.54 27.09 -3.03
CA ILE A 529 11.11 27.11 -2.72
C ILE A 529 10.54 25.69 -2.67
N LYS A 530 10.86 24.83 -3.65
CA LYS A 530 10.45 23.42 -3.62
C LYS A 530 10.98 22.64 -2.41
N TYR A 531 12.18 22.97 -1.91
CA TYR A 531 12.75 22.33 -0.72
C TYR A 531 12.06 22.83 0.55
N MET A 532 11.69 24.12 0.60
CA MET A 532 10.89 24.67 1.70
C MET A 532 9.49 24.05 1.73
N ILE A 533 8.84 23.90 0.58
CA ILE A 533 7.55 23.21 0.46
C ILE A 533 7.67 21.77 0.94
N PHE A 534 8.69 21.04 0.47
CA PHE A 534 8.94 19.66 0.91
C PHE A 534 9.17 19.58 2.43
N LEU A 535 10.03 20.42 3.00
CA LEU A 535 10.32 20.42 4.43
C LEU A 535 9.09 20.77 5.27
N ALA A 536 8.25 21.69 4.81
CA ALA A 536 6.99 22.03 5.47
C ALA A 536 6.00 20.84 5.44
N LEU A 537 5.81 20.20 4.28
CA LEU A 537 4.95 19.02 4.16
C LEU A 537 5.47 17.84 4.99
N PHE A 538 6.78 17.60 4.96
CA PHE A 538 7.44 16.57 5.75
C PHE A 538 7.31 16.84 7.25
N GLY A 539 7.53 18.08 7.69
CA GLY A 539 7.30 18.51 9.07
C GLY A 539 5.85 18.30 9.51
N LEU A 540 4.90 18.63 8.64
CA LEU A 540 3.48 18.46 8.90
C LEU A 540 3.06 16.99 9.02
N SER A 541 3.74 16.10 8.28
CA SER A 541 3.50 14.67 8.33
C SER A 541 3.74 14.06 9.72
N PHE A 542 4.65 14.64 10.53
CA PHE A 542 4.87 14.23 11.92
C PHE A 542 3.75 14.67 12.87
N TYR A 543 3.03 15.75 12.55
CA TYR A 543 1.89 16.20 13.34
C TYR A 543 0.62 15.42 12.98
N SER A 544 0.31 15.31 11.69
CA SER A 544 -0.84 14.57 11.19
C SER A 544 -0.64 14.18 9.73
N LEU A 545 -0.56 12.87 9.47
CA LEU A 545 -0.44 12.33 8.11
C LEU A 545 -1.62 12.77 7.22
N ALA A 546 -2.84 12.69 7.74
CA ALA A 546 -4.05 13.09 7.00
C ALA A 546 -4.04 14.58 6.61
N PHE A 547 -3.46 15.44 7.45
CA PHE A 547 -3.35 16.86 7.15
C PHE A 547 -2.22 17.14 6.14
N ALA A 548 -1.09 16.43 6.26
CA ALA A 548 -0.01 16.49 5.28
C ALA A 548 -0.44 16.02 3.89
N GLU A 549 -1.28 14.98 3.80
CA GLU A 549 -1.85 14.51 2.53
C GLU A 549 -2.75 15.55 1.86
N ARG A 550 -3.60 16.25 2.61
CA ARG A 550 -4.40 17.37 2.08
C ARG A 550 -3.53 18.52 1.58
N MET A 551 -2.44 18.82 2.30
CA MET A 551 -1.52 19.89 1.88
C MET A 551 -0.62 19.46 0.71
N ALA A 552 -0.38 18.16 0.53
CA ALA A 552 0.34 17.62 -0.62
C ALA A 552 -0.39 17.80 -1.95
N GLU A 553 -1.63 18.27 -1.94
CA GLU A 553 -2.39 18.68 -3.14
C GLU A 553 -1.76 19.86 -3.90
N ILE A 554 -0.75 20.51 -3.33
CA ILE A 554 0.14 21.41 -4.06
C ILE A 554 0.78 20.72 -5.28
N GLU A 555 0.88 19.39 -5.27
CA GLU A 555 1.24 18.59 -6.43
C GLU A 555 0.04 18.44 -7.39
N PRO A 556 0.10 19.00 -8.60
CA PRO A 556 -0.98 18.90 -9.58
C PRO A 556 -1.11 17.49 -10.19
N PHE A 557 -0.37 16.50 -9.70
CA PHE A 557 -0.27 15.14 -10.23
C PHE A 557 -1.63 14.44 -10.26
N LYS A 558 -2.39 14.54 -9.17
CA LYS A 558 -3.71 13.95 -9.07
C LYS A 558 -4.67 14.54 -10.11
N THR A 559 -4.69 15.87 -10.23
CA THR A 559 -5.58 16.58 -11.16
C THR A 559 -5.16 16.37 -12.62
N ALA A 560 -3.88 16.51 -12.95
CA ALA A 560 -3.40 16.53 -14.33
C ALA A 560 -3.14 15.14 -14.93
N ILE A 561 -2.76 14.16 -14.11
CA ILE A 561 -2.41 12.81 -14.57
C ILE A 561 -3.51 11.81 -14.21
N ILE A 562 -3.83 11.66 -12.93
CA ILE A 562 -4.76 10.60 -12.48
C ILE A 562 -6.21 10.88 -12.91
N LEU A 563 -6.65 12.15 -12.81
CA LEU A 563 -8.05 12.54 -13.04
C LEU A 563 -8.31 13.23 -14.38
N HIS A 564 -7.30 13.34 -15.25
CA HIS A 564 -7.42 13.94 -16.58
C HIS A 564 -8.12 15.32 -16.60
N PHE A 565 -7.83 16.17 -15.61
CA PHE A 565 -8.46 17.49 -15.41
C PHE A 565 -9.97 17.47 -15.12
N ILE A 566 -10.52 16.32 -14.73
CA ILE A 566 -11.92 16.15 -14.31
C ILE A 566 -11.98 16.22 -12.78
N ARG A 567 -11.97 17.43 -12.24
CA ARG A 567 -12.02 17.73 -10.79
C ARG A 567 -12.71 19.07 -10.55
N ASP A 568 -12.93 19.47 -9.30
CA ASP A 568 -13.45 20.79 -8.96
C ASP A 568 -12.65 21.91 -9.65
N TRP A 569 -13.38 22.93 -10.09
CA TRP A 569 -12.88 23.96 -11.00
C TRP A 569 -11.60 24.65 -10.51
N TRP A 570 -11.45 24.83 -9.20
CA TRP A 570 -10.31 25.51 -8.59
C TRP A 570 -9.02 24.66 -8.65
N PHE A 571 -9.11 23.34 -8.49
CA PHE A 571 -7.97 22.45 -8.71
C PHE A 571 -7.57 22.38 -10.17
N VAL A 572 -8.55 22.35 -11.07
CA VAL A 572 -8.31 22.35 -12.51
C VAL A 572 -7.65 23.66 -12.93
N ALA A 573 -8.18 24.80 -12.47
CA ALA A 573 -7.60 26.12 -12.72
C ALA A 573 -6.15 26.21 -12.23
N PHE A 574 -5.87 25.71 -11.02
CA PHE A 574 -4.51 25.66 -10.48
C PHE A 574 -3.56 24.79 -11.34
N ALA A 575 -3.97 23.57 -11.69
CA ALA A 575 -3.16 22.67 -12.50
C ALA A 575 -2.91 23.24 -13.91
N VAL A 576 -3.95 23.80 -14.55
CA VAL A 576 -3.86 24.46 -15.86
C VAL A 576 -2.94 25.68 -15.78
N ALA A 577 -3.02 26.50 -14.72
CA ALA A 577 -2.13 27.65 -14.54
C ALA A 577 -0.66 27.22 -14.46
N LEU A 578 -0.36 26.11 -13.76
CA LEU A 578 1.00 25.57 -13.68
C LEU A 578 1.51 25.02 -15.02
N VAL A 579 0.63 24.36 -15.80
CA VAL A 579 0.96 23.89 -17.16
C VAL A 579 1.14 25.08 -18.11
N ALA A 580 0.29 26.10 -18.01
CA ALA A 580 0.38 27.34 -18.78
C ALA A 580 1.67 28.11 -18.50
N ALA A 581 2.07 28.23 -17.24
CA ALA A 581 3.39 28.76 -16.87
C ALA A 581 4.53 27.95 -17.53
N GLY A 582 4.34 26.62 -17.63
CA GLY A 582 5.21 25.69 -18.34
C GLY A 582 5.37 25.93 -19.84
N LEU A 583 4.41 26.61 -20.48
CA LEU A 583 4.47 26.98 -21.90
C LEU A 583 5.51 28.08 -22.16
N PHE A 584 5.70 28.99 -21.20
CA PHE A 584 6.66 30.09 -21.28
C PHE A 584 8.01 29.75 -20.65
N ILE A 585 8.00 29.02 -19.54
CA ILE A 585 9.18 28.57 -18.80
C ILE A 585 9.16 27.04 -18.77
N GLU A 586 10.01 26.41 -19.57
CA GLU A 586 10.08 24.97 -19.67
C GLU A 586 10.22 24.30 -18.28
N ARG A 587 9.33 23.35 -17.99
CA ARG A 587 9.27 22.59 -16.72
C ARG A 587 9.20 23.48 -15.46
N PHE A 588 8.44 24.58 -15.52
CA PHE A 588 8.26 25.55 -14.42
C PHE A 588 7.99 24.90 -13.04
N PHE A 589 6.99 24.01 -12.95
CA PHE A 589 6.64 23.35 -11.70
C PHE A 589 7.76 22.45 -11.17
N CYS A 590 8.33 21.59 -12.01
CA CYS A 590 9.43 20.70 -11.63
C CYS A 590 10.67 21.48 -11.14
N ARG A 591 10.85 22.71 -11.63
CA ARG A 591 11.99 23.56 -11.31
C ARG A 591 11.84 24.29 -9.97
N TYR A 592 10.65 24.76 -9.63
CA TYR A 592 10.45 25.68 -8.49
C TYR A 592 9.50 25.20 -7.39
N LEU A 593 8.57 24.31 -7.69
CA LEU A 593 7.45 23.99 -6.79
C LEU A 593 7.37 22.51 -6.41
N CYS A 594 7.94 21.60 -7.21
CA CYS A 594 7.78 20.15 -7.06
C CYS A 594 8.45 19.58 -5.79
N PRO A 595 7.69 19.19 -4.75
CA PRO A 595 8.25 18.68 -3.50
C PRO A 595 8.79 17.26 -3.64
N LEU A 596 8.18 16.38 -4.45
CA LEU A 596 8.78 15.09 -4.81
C LEU A 596 10.17 15.26 -5.44
N GLY A 597 10.33 16.24 -6.33
CA GLY A 597 11.62 16.52 -6.96
C GLY A 597 12.68 16.98 -5.96
N ALA A 598 12.27 17.70 -4.90
CA ALA A 598 13.13 18.10 -3.80
C ALA A 598 13.51 16.90 -2.91
N ALA A 599 12.54 16.04 -2.58
CA ALA A 599 12.77 14.83 -1.79
C ALA A 599 13.81 13.91 -2.47
N LEU A 600 13.66 13.66 -3.77
CA LEU A 600 14.59 12.83 -4.54
C LEU A 600 15.96 13.50 -4.78
N ALA A 601 16.07 14.82 -4.60
CA ALA A 601 17.34 15.54 -4.76
C ALA A 601 18.28 15.37 -3.57
N ILE A 602 17.76 15.09 -2.36
CA ILE A 602 18.59 14.94 -1.15
C ILE A 602 19.52 13.72 -1.28
N PRO A 603 19.05 12.49 -1.62
CA PRO A 603 19.94 11.34 -1.80
C PRO A 603 20.72 11.41 -3.11
N GLY A 604 20.23 12.16 -4.11
CA GLY A 604 20.84 12.25 -5.44
C GLY A 604 22.28 12.82 -5.46
N ARG A 605 22.74 13.43 -4.36
CA ARG A 605 24.14 13.86 -4.20
C ARG A 605 25.11 12.69 -4.00
N MET A 606 24.62 11.55 -3.48
CA MET A 606 25.43 10.34 -3.19
C MET A 606 25.63 9.43 -4.40
N ARG A 607 25.34 9.89 -5.63
CA ARG A 607 25.50 9.09 -6.85
C ARG A 607 26.94 8.60 -6.98
N MET A 608 27.11 7.33 -7.34
CA MET A 608 28.41 6.68 -7.41
C MET A 608 29.23 7.07 -8.65
N PHE A 609 28.58 7.53 -9.73
CA PHE A 609 29.26 7.80 -11.00
C PHE A 609 28.81 9.12 -11.68
N ASP A 610 29.77 9.83 -12.29
CA ASP A 610 29.49 10.98 -13.17
C ASP A 610 29.68 10.65 -14.64
N TRP A 611 28.58 10.27 -15.32
CA TRP A 611 28.60 9.83 -16.71
C TRP A 611 28.51 10.99 -17.72
N LEU A 612 28.30 12.23 -17.27
CA LEU A 612 28.13 13.37 -18.18
C LEU A 612 29.49 13.99 -18.55
N LYS A 613 29.92 13.79 -19.79
CA LYS A 613 31.20 14.29 -20.30
C LYS A 613 31.16 15.79 -20.57
N ARG A 614 32.30 16.45 -20.31
CA ARG A 614 32.54 17.86 -20.66
C ARG A 614 33.97 18.06 -21.14
N TYR A 615 34.16 19.11 -21.94
CA TYR A 615 35.48 19.62 -22.30
C TYR A 615 35.90 20.72 -21.32
N SER A 616 37.21 20.99 -21.23
CA SER A 616 37.77 22.09 -20.42
C SER A 616 37.24 23.46 -20.83
N GLU A 617 36.91 23.66 -22.10
CA GLU A 617 36.39 24.92 -22.65
C GLU A 617 34.89 25.14 -22.36
N CYS A 618 34.22 24.16 -21.72
CA CYS A 618 32.82 24.27 -21.31
C CYS A 618 32.72 25.16 -20.07
N GLY A 619 32.02 26.29 -20.18
CA GLY A 619 31.90 27.32 -19.12
C GLY A 619 32.71 28.58 -19.43
N SER A 620 33.91 28.40 -19.97
CA SER A 620 34.78 29.48 -20.43
C SER A 620 35.61 29.03 -21.64
N PRO A 621 35.47 29.64 -22.84
CA PRO A 621 34.51 30.69 -23.20
C PRO A 621 33.13 30.16 -23.62
N CYS A 622 32.93 28.84 -23.75
CA CYS A 622 31.69 28.28 -24.31
C CYS A 622 30.57 28.16 -23.27
N ARG A 623 29.45 28.89 -23.46
CA ARG A 623 28.27 28.83 -22.58
C ARG A 623 27.04 28.16 -23.20
N ARG A 624 27.21 27.48 -24.34
CA ARG A 624 26.10 26.94 -25.14
C ARG A 624 25.24 25.93 -24.37
N CYS A 625 25.86 24.94 -23.74
CA CYS A 625 25.13 23.94 -22.95
C CYS A 625 24.39 24.55 -21.74
N ALA A 626 24.89 25.65 -21.17
CA ALA A 626 24.21 26.35 -20.09
C ALA A 626 22.95 27.07 -20.59
N ASN A 627 23.06 27.75 -21.73
CA ASN A 627 21.94 28.50 -22.34
C ASN A 627 20.83 27.58 -22.88
N GLU A 628 21.20 26.40 -23.39
CA GLU A 628 20.24 25.41 -23.92
C GLU A 628 19.78 24.38 -22.86
N CYS A 629 20.19 24.52 -21.59
CA CYS A 629 19.74 23.61 -20.53
C CYS A 629 18.28 23.90 -20.16
N PRO A 630 17.33 22.96 -20.36
CA PRO A 630 15.90 23.24 -20.15
C PRO A 630 15.56 23.62 -18.71
N VAL A 631 16.30 23.09 -17.74
CA VAL A 631 16.11 23.34 -16.30
C VAL A 631 17.16 24.28 -15.71
N GLN A 632 18.11 24.79 -16.52
CA GLN A 632 19.25 25.60 -16.09
C GLN A 632 20.10 24.98 -14.97
N ALA A 633 20.22 23.64 -14.94
CA ALA A 633 21.06 22.92 -13.99
C ALA A 633 22.58 23.09 -14.23
N ILE A 634 22.97 23.77 -15.31
CA ILE A 634 24.35 24.01 -15.70
C ILE A 634 24.67 25.47 -15.33
N HIS A 635 25.61 25.65 -14.41
CA HIS A 635 26.06 26.95 -13.97
C HIS A 635 26.81 27.69 -15.10
N PRO A 636 26.91 29.04 -15.04
CA PRO A 636 27.64 29.83 -16.04
C PRO A 636 29.13 29.48 -16.17
N ASP A 637 29.72 28.91 -15.12
CA ASP A 637 31.09 28.40 -15.05
C ASP A 637 31.26 27.02 -15.72
N GLY A 638 30.17 26.39 -16.18
CA GLY A 638 30.19 25.09 -16.82
C GLY A 638 30.03 23.90 -15.86
N SER A 639 29.89 24.10 -14.55
CA SER A 639 29.61 23.00 -13.61
C SER A 639 28.15 22.53 -13.72
N ILE A 640 27.90 21.23 -13.50
CA ILE A 640 26.54 20.65 -13.47
C ILE A 640 26.13 20.49 -12.02
N ASN A 641 24.98 21.05 -11.64
CA ASN A 641 24.38 20.78 -10.36
C ASN A 641 23.59 19.44 -10.41
N PRO A 642 24.04 18.39 -9.69
CA PRO A 642 23.38 17.08 -9.71
C PRO A 642 21.99 17.14 -9.06
N ASN A 643 21.77 18.04 -8.10
CA ASN A 643 20.48 18.19 -7.42
C ASN A 643 19.41 18.78 -8.34
N GLU A 644 19.80 19.43 -9.45
CA GLU A 644 18.89 20.03 -10.42
C GLU A 644 18.83 19.30 -11.76
N CYS A 645 19.89 18.58 -12.11
CA CYS A 645 20.00 17.88 -13.40
C CYS A 645 18.94 16.79 -13.54
N ILE A 646 18.11 16.91 -14.58
CA ILE A 646 17.12 15.88 -14.95
C ILE A 646 17.68 14.82 -15.91
N GLN A 647 19.00 14.82 -16.16
CA GLN A 647 19.67 13.88 -17.07
C GLN A 647 18.95 13.68 -18.40
N CYS A 648 18.56 14.79 -19.01
CA CYS A 648 17.92 14.76 -20.32
C CYS A 648 18.86 14.28 -21.43
N LEU A 649 20.19 14.36 -21.23
CA LEU A 649 21.24 14.08 -22.22
C LEU A 649 21.32 15.10 -23.38
N HIS A 650 20.56 16.20 -23.33
CA HIS A 650 20.66 17.27 -24.34
C HIS A 650 22.07 17.86 -24.43
N CYS A 651 22.72 18.07 -23.27
CA CYS A 651 24.10 18.56 -23.23
C CYS A 651 25.11 17.56 -23.82
N GLN A 652 24.86 16.24 -23.71
CA GLN A 652 25.71 15.20 -24.31
C GLN A 652 25.51 15.11 -25.82
N MET A 653 24.28 15.31 -26.31
CA MET A 653 24.01 15.47 -27.74
C MET A 653 24.74 16.69 -28.30
N LEU A 654 24.66 17.84 -27.62
CA LEU A 654 25.42 19.03 -28.00
C LEU A 654 26.93 18.80 -27.96
N TYR A 655 27.45 18.10 -26.94
CA TYR A 655 28.87 17.78 -26.78
C TYR A 655 29.44 17.04 -27.99
N HIS A 656 28.69 16.11 -28.58
CA HIS A 656 29.09 15.35 -29.76
C HIS A 656 28.71 16.00 -31.10
N HIS A 657 28.03 17.15 -31.10
CA HIS A 657 27.49 17.74 -32.32
C HIS A 657 28.55 18.52 -33.11
N ASP A 658 28.81 18.03 -34.32
CA ASP A 658 29.78 18.54 -35.29
C ASP A 658 29.56 19.99 -35.79
N ARG A 659 28.36 20.54 -35.66
CA ARG A 659 27.98 21.89 -36.12
C ARG A 659 27.63 22.85 -34.99
N LYS A 660 27.47 22.37 -33.76
CA LYS A 660 27.06 23.19 -32.60
C LYS A 660 28.15 23.32 -31.54
N CYS A 661 28.97 22.30 -31.34
CA CYS A 661 30.06 22.31 -30.36
C CYS A 661 31.33 22.94 -30.96
N PRO A 662 31.84 24.06 -30.43
CA PRO A 662 33.04 24.71 -30.95
C PRO A 662 34.25 23.79 -31.04
N VAL A 663 34.47 22.94 -30.03
CA VAL A 663 35.59 21.99 -29.98
C VAL A 663 35.50 20.95 -31.10
N VAL A 664 34.30 20.42 -31.36
CA VAL A 664 34.09 19.42 -32.42
C VAL A 664 34.13 20.08 -33.81
N ILE A 665 33.59 21.29 -33.94
CA ILE A 665 33.69 22.09 -35.18
C ILE A 665 35.16 22.31 -35.54
N GLN A 666 35.99 22.72 -34.58
CA GLN A 666 37.43 22.90 -34.81
C GLN A 666 38.11 21.60 -35.23
N LYS A 667 37.78 20.47 -34.58
CA LYS A 667 38.30 19.15 -34.96
C LYS A 667 37.88 18.75 -36.38
N ARG A 668 36.61 18.99 -36.75
CA ARG A 668 36.09 18.73 -38.09
C ARG A 668 36.78 19.58 -39.15
N LEU A 669 36.83 20.90 -38.95
CA LEU A 669 37.48 21.84 -39.87
C LEU A 669 38.98 21.51 -40.04
N LYS A 670 39.67 21.09 -38.97
CA LYS A 670 41.07 20.65 -39.04
C LYS A 670 41.22 19.36 -39.84
N ARG A 671 40.29 18.42 -39.71
CA ARG A 671 40.24 17.18 -40.49
C ARG A 671 39.96 17.47 -41.97
N GLU A 672 38.92 18.25 -42.27
CA GLU A 672 38.57 18.67 -43.63
C GLU A 672 39.72 19.42 -44.32
N ARG A 673 40.41 20.32 -43.59
CA ARG A 673 41.60 21.01 -44.11
C ARG A 673 42.75 20.03 -44.40
N ARG A 674 42.99 19.04 -43.53
CA ARG A 674 44.02 18.00 -43.75
C ARG A 674 43.68 17.14 -44.96
N GLU A 675 42.43 16.73 -45.12
CA GLU A 675 41.95 15.95 -46.26
C GLU A 675 42.05 16.76 -47.57
N ALA A 676 41.77 18.07 -47.54
CA ALA A 676 41.92 18.95 -48.70
C ALA A 676 43.39 19.26 -49.07
N THR A 677 44.32 19.10 -48.14
CA THR A 677 45.76 19.37 -48.34
C THR A 677 46.58 18.10 -48.55
N GLN A 678 45.98 16.91 -48.40
CA GLN A 678 46.63 15.66 -48.79
C GLN A 678 46.76 15.63 -50.32
N PRO A 679 47.98 15.57 -50.89
CA PRO A 679 48.13 15.33 -52.30
C PRO A 679 47.52 13.97 -52.60
N ALA A 680 46.73 13.87 -53.68
CA ALA A 680 46.29 12.60 -54.22
C ALA A 680 47.55 11.77 -54.58
N LEU A 681 48.03 10.97 -53.63
CA LEU A 681 49.08 9.98 -53.86
C LEU A 681 48.44 8.85 -54.67
N ALA A 682 48.55 9.02 -55.98
CA ALA A 682 48.77 7.99 -56.99
C ALA A 682 48.03 6.67 -56.80
N ASP A 683 46.82 6.59 -57.36
CA ASP A 683 46.24 5.35 -57.88
C ASP A 683 46.19 5.38 -59.42
N THR A 684 47.18 6.05 -60.04
CA THR A 684 47.42 6.03 -61.49
C THR A 684 48.60 5.12 -61.83
N ALA A 685 48.48 3.86 -61.46
CA ALA A 685 49.28 2.78 -62.03
C ALA A 685 48.45 1.50 -62.08
N LEU A 686 47.37 1.49 -62.88
CA LEU A 686 46.76 0.32 -63.58
C LEU A 686 45.28 0.63 -63.91
N SER A 687 45.04 1.44 -64.96
CA SER A 687 43.92 1.29 -65.90
C SER A 687 43.79 2.56 -66.75
N GLY A 688 44.10 2.44 -68.04
CA GLY A 688 44.03 3.53 -69.00
C GLY A 688 42.61 3.86 -69.43
N THR A 689 41.80 4.48 -68.55
CA THR A 689 40.54 5.13 -68.97
C THR A 689 40.30 6.38 -68.14
N PRO A 690 40.10 7.57 -68.75
CA PRO A 690 39.77 8.77 -67.99
C PRO A 690 38.34 8.65 -67.44
N ALA A 691 38.20 8.58 -66.11
CA ALA A 691 36.91 8.66 -65.45
C ALA A 691 36.32 10.08 -65.57
N PRO A 692 35.01 10.24 -65.84
CA PRO A 692 34.39 11.56 -65.93
C PRO A 692 34.39 12.24 -64.56
N ARG A 693 34.78 13.52 -64.50
CA ARG A 693 34.71 14.33 -63.28
C ARG A 693 33.25 14.42 -62.79
N ALA A 694 33.04 14.14 -61.51
CA ALA A 694 31.74 14.34 -60.88
C ALA A 694 31.42 15.85 -60.79
N PRO A 695 30.21 16.29 -61.20
CA PRO A 695 29.86 17.70 -61.21
C PRO A 695 29.80 18.27 -59.79
N VAL A 696 30.38 19.46 -59.61
CA VAL A 696 30.33 20.19 -58.33
C VAL A 696 29.00 20.94 -58.27
N LEU A 697 28.14 20.55 -57.31
CA LEU A 697 26.90 21.25 -57.02
C LEU A 697 27.19 22.47 -56.15
N THR A 698 26.96 23.66 -56.69
CA THR A 698 27.02 24.92 -55.93
C THR A 698 25.61 25.48 -55.76
N SER A 699 25.31 25.97 -54.55
CA SER A 699 24.07 26.66 -54.25
C SER A 699 24.25 28.16 -54.46
N ASP A 700 23.37 28.78 -55.24
CA ASP A 700 23.31 30.23 -55.36
C ASP A 700 22.91 30.86 -54.00
N PRO A 701 23.76 31.73 -53.40
CA PRO A 701 23.51 32.31 -52.09
C PRO A 701 22.30 33.26 -52.04
N ALA A 702 21.78 33.73 -53.19
CA ALA A 702 20.60 34.58 -53.23
C ALA A 702 19.27 33.79 -53.36
N THR A 703 19.28 32.63 -54.02
CA THR A 703 18.05 31.90 -54.39
C THR A 703 17.97 30.47 -53.84
N GLY A 704 19.08 29.92 -53.32
CA GLY A 704 19.14 28.57 -52.75
C GLY A 704 19.02 27.43 -53.77
N ARG A 705 18.92 27.73 -55.07
CA ARG A 705 18.91 26.70 -56.13
C ARG A 705 20.30 26.10 -56.31
N LEU A 706 20.34 24.77 -56.39
CA LEU A 706 21.55 24.01 -56.70
C LEU A 706 21.76 23.96 -58.21
N THR A 707 22.88 24.48 -58.68
CA THR A 707 23.30 24.37 -60.09
C THR A 707 24.52 23.47 -60.19
N ALA A 708 24.46 22.47 -61.07
CA ALA A 708 25.60 21.61 -61.41
C ALA A 708 26.42 22.29 -62.51
N ARG A 709 27.70 22.58 -62.25
CA ARG A 709 28.66 22.90 -63.31
C ARG A 709 29.55 21.69 -63.58
N PRO A 710 29.86 21.42 -64.86
CA PRO A 710 30.72 20.31 -65.25
C PRO A 710 32.14 20.42 -64.67
#